data_AF-A0A7U2ETQ1-F1
#
_entry.id   AF-A0A7U2ETQ1-F1
#
_cell.length_a   1.000
_cell.length_b   1.000
_cell.length_c   1.000
_cell.angle_alpha   90.00
_cell.angle_beta   90.00
_cell.angle_gamma   90.00
#
_symmetry.space_group_name_H-M   'P 1'
#
loop_
_entity.id
_entity.type
_entity.pdbx_description
1 polymer ?
#
loop_
_entity_poly.entity_id
_entity_poly.type
_entity_poly.pdbx_seq_one_letter_code
_entity_poly.pdbx_strand_id
1 'polypeptide(L)'
;MRTFLFAGRQCLRQGFQRSAAPYLNRATHRSFTSANFIRQHFATPRFGGRTILWSGAAGGAVLSPLAFVGIANEKSGDGEQTHEEAMLEASRKELDEQVPKSIQHSAKYRRGLYFFIEDYIIEPIATGLRFLHLIIIFVPVIVTIPAIWIGQRQADKDNERSGTIWWYGFLVSSMERAGAAFIKLGQWAASRTDVFPTQMCLIMSTLHSNAPAHSLKVSKQTIEAAFGGRAFEDIFDEFDEKPLGVGAIAQVYKAKLKPDLATLEDNAIDTEKPNLARKIKKGVDVTLKSTPSRVPSSHVAVKVLHPKIEKIVRRDLRIMAFFAAIINAIPTMEWLSFPDEVEQFGEMMRLQLDLRIEAANLTIFRQNFKERTTAWFPYPYTEYTTRNLLIEEFAQGIPMEDFLQNGGGVFQKDIADEGLDAFLTMVLIDNFIHADLHPGNIMVRFYKPEKLDVSMFTRKEERTTGPKESLDVTEEVLERLRPHKKDPVKWKSTLQDIDHEGYRPQLIFIDTGLVTELNAKNRANFLDLFKAVAEFDGYKAGHLMVERCRQPDAVLDGEVFALRMQHLVLGVKSRTFALGNIKIGDILNEVLSMVRTHHVRLEGDFVNVVLSILLLEGIGRTLEPNLDLFAGALPILRQLSAQSGSSMIRGGDFSMLKVWVGLEARSFLQASIETVERCVKSDQLSPNI
;
A
#
# COMPACT_ATOMS: atom_id res chain seq x y z
N MET A 1 -12.78 -20.79 -54.26
CA MET A 1 -13.67 -20.41 -55.38
C MET A 1 -14.83 -19.62 -54.79
N ARG A 2 -15.19 -18.38 -55.07
CA ARG A 2 -14.80 -17.25 -55.96
C ARG A 2 -15.22 -15.99 -55.18
N THR A 3 -14.33 -15.10 -54.74
CA THR A 3 -14.04 -13.75 -55.30
C THR A 3 -15.19 -13.04 -56.02
N PHE A 4 -15.55 -11.83 -55.57
CA PHE A 4 -15.63 -10.63 -56.44
C PHE A 4 -15.52 -9.31 -55.64
N LEU A 5 -14.55 -8.50 -56.06
CA LEU A 5 -14.31 -7.08 -55.74
C LEU A 5 -15.24 -6.20 -56.58
N PHE A 6 -15.55 -4.97 -56.13
CA PHE A 6 -15.54 -3.80 -57.00
C PHE A 6 -15.24 -2.50 -56.24
N ALA A 7 -14.35 -1.70 -56.83
CA ALA A 7 -13.91 -0.38 -56.42
C ALA A 7 -14.27 0.65 -57.52
N GLY A 8 -14.36 1.93 -57.15
CA GLY A 8 -14.36 3.09 -58.07
C GLY A 8 -15.24 4.24 -57.55
N ARG A 9 -14.71 5.25 -56.85
CA ARG A 9 -14.02 6.51 -57.29
C ARG A 9 -14.94 7.64 -57.84
N GLN A 10 -14.93 8.74 -57.06
CA GLN A 10 -14.70 10.17 -57.41
C GLN A 10 -15.75 11.02 -58.17
N CYS A 11 -16.17 12.13 -57.53
CA CYS A 11 -15.93 13.57 -57.89
C CYS A 11 -17.04 14.48 -57.29
N LEU A 12 -16.75 15.42 -56.37
CA LEU A 12 -16.31 16.84 -56.54
C LEU A 12 -17.40 17.85 -56.98
N ARG A 13 -17.80 18.76 -56.05
CA ARG A 13 -17.96 20.25 -56.17
C ARG A 13 -18.73 20.79 -54.94
N GLN A 14 -18.10 21.59 -54.06
CA GLN A 14 -17.95 23.06 -54.04
C GLN A 14 -19.24 23.88 -53.83
N GLY A 15 -19.24 24.73 -52.79
CA GLY A 15 -20.19 25.83 -52.58
C GLY A 15 -19.90 26.63 -51.31
N PHE A 16 -19.17 27.75 -51.46
CA PHE A 16 -18.87 28.78 -50.46
C PHE A 16 -20.11 29.56 -49.99
N GLN A 17 -20.12 30.07 -48.75
CA GLN A 17 -20.45 31.48 -48.48
C GLN A 17 -20.03 31.95 -47.07
N ARG A 18 -19.30 33.08 -47.04
CA ARG A 18 -18.96 33.95 -45.90
C ARG A 18 -20.04 35.01 -45.70
N SER A 19 -20.19 35.56 -44.49
CA SER A 19 -20.44 36.98 -44.15
C SER A 19 -20.53 37.11 -42.60
N ALA A 20 -19.59 37.74 -41.89
CA ALA A 20 -19.38 39.18 -41.66
C ALA A 20 -20.22 39.75 -40.49
N ALA A 21 -19.50 40.31 -39.49
CA ALA A 21 -20.01 41.02 -38.30
C ALA A 21 -20.54 42.43 -38.61
N PRO A 22 -21.15 43.13 -37.63
CA PRO A 22 -20.45 44.31 -37.10
C PRO A 22 -20.64 44.62 -35.59
N TYR A 23 -19.84 45.59 -35.14
CA TYR A 23 -19.58 46.16 -33.80
C TYR A 23 -20.61 47.21 -33.29
N LEU A 24 -20.42 47.62 -32.01
CA LEU A 24 -20.85 48.84 -31.25
C LEU A 24 -22.02 48.60 -30.26
N ASN A 25 -22.10 49.13 -29.03
CA ASN A 25 -21.27 50.08 -28.27
C ASN A 25 -21.60 50.01 -26.75
N ARG A 26 -20.70 50.60 -25.95
CA ARG A 26 -20.73 50.94 -24.50
C ARG A 26 -22.07 51.43 -23.91
N ALA A 27 -22.36 51.03 -22.66
CA ALA A 27 -22.94 51.93 -21.65
C ALA A 27 -22.52 51.53 -20.22
N THR A 28 -22.18 52.54 -19.44
CA THR A 28 -21.62 52.55 -18.09
C THR A 28 -22.71 52.66 -17.02
N HIS A 29 -22.60 51.93 -15.90
CA HIS A 29 -23.11 52.38 -14.59
C HIS A 29 -22.33 51.71 -13.43
N ARG A 30 -21.59 52.51 -12.65
CA ARG A 30 -21.29 52.30 -11.21
C ARG A 30 -22.56 52.75 -10.45
N SER A 31 -22.98 52.31 -9.25
CA SER A 31 -22.41 51.74 -8.00
C SER A 31 -23.64 51.44 -7.09
N PHE A 32 -23.72 50.58 -6.07
CA PHE A 32 -23.01 50.54 -4.79
C PHE A 32 -23.49 49.28 -3.99
N THR A 33 -22.53 48.55 -3.39
CA THR A 33 -22.50 47.84 -2.08
C THR A 33 -23.49 46.74 -1.62
N SER A 34 -22.86 45.64 -1.18
CA SER A 34 -23.01 44.93 0.11
C SER A 34 -23.67 43.55 0.10
N ALA A 35 -22.85 42.50 0.10
CA ALA A 35 -22.88 41.42 1.10
C ALA A 35 -21.79 40.38 0.76
N ASN A 36 -20.72 40.37 1.56
CA ASN A 36 -19.63 39.40 1.46
C ASN A 36 -20.12 38.00 1.86
N PHE A 37 -20.24 37.10 0.88
CA PHE A 37 -20.19 35.66 1.13
C PHE A 37 -18.78 35.17 0.76
N ILE A 38 -18.04 34.76 1.78
CA ILE A 38 -16.70 34.18 1.66
C ILE A 38 -16.86 32.81 0.98
N ARG A 39 -16.65 32.75 -0.34
CA ARG A 39 -16.28 31.52 -1.06
C ARG A 39 -14.82 31.21 -0.70
N GLN A 40 -14.61 30.35 0.28
CA GLN A 40 -13.32 29.66 0.40
C GLN A 40 -13.26 28.63 -0.74
N HIS A 41 -12.67 29.02 -1.86
CA HIS A 41 -12.11 28.05 -2.80
C HIS A 41 -10.93 27.38 -2.10
N PHE A 42 -10.96 26.05 -2.02
CA PHE A 42 -9.78 25.27 -1.74
C PHE A 42 -8.74 25.63 -2.82
N ALA A 43 -7.70 26.33 -2.39
CA ALA A 43 -6.57 26.62 -3.25
C ALA A 43 -5.86 25.28 -3.52
N THR A 44 -5.88 24.86 -4.77
CA THR A 44 -4.90 23.91 -5.31
C THR A 44 -3.50 24.42 -4.96
N PRO A 45 -2.61 23.60 -4.37
CA PRO A 45 -1.26 24.05 -4.05
C PRO A 45 -0.56 24.44 -5.35
N ARG A 46 -0.18 25.72 -5.45
CA ARG A 46 0.65 26.20 -6.55
C ARG A 46 2.07 25.69 -6.32
N PHE A 47 2.46 24.65 -7.06
CA PHE A 47 3.85 24.33 -7.27
C PHE A 47 4.50 25.55 -7.94
N GLY A 48 5.36 26.25 -7.20
CA GLY A 48 6.20 27.30 -7.77
C GLY A 48 7.05 26.69 -8.87
N GLY A 49 6.93 27.21 -10.09
CA GLY A 49 7.59 26.69 -11.28
C GLY A 49 9.07 26.45 -11.04
N ARG A 50 9.44 25.18 -10.92
CA ARG A 50 10.82 24.70 -10.95
C ARG A 50 10.87 23.47 -11.84
N THR A 51 11.80 23.55 -12.78
CA THR A 51 12.17 22.58 -13.81
C THR A 51 12.03 21.13 -13.37
N ILE A 52 11.35 20.32 -14.20
CA ILE A 52 11.40 18.86 -14.19
C ILE A 52 12.88 18.46 -14.11
N LEU A 53 13.32 17.98 -12.94
CA LEU A 53 14.68 17.49 -12.74
C LEU A 53 14.80 16.12 -13.40
N TRP A 54 15.15 16.14 -14.69
CA TRP A 54 15.69 14.99 -15.39
C TRP A 54 17.02 14.63 -14.74
N SER A 55 17.20 13.38 -14.29
CA SER A 55 18.50 12.96 -13.78
C SER A 55 19.46 12.87 -14.97
N GLY A 56 20.46 13.74 -14.99
CA GLY A 56 21.47 13.87 -16.06
C GLY A 56 22.49 12.73 -16.10
N ALA A 57 22.10 11.48 -15.88
CA ALA A 57 22.99 10.33 -15.94
C ALA A 57 23.05 9.79 -17.39
N ALA A 58 23.88 10.43 -18.22
CA ALA A 58 24.38 9.94 -19.51
C ALA A 58 23.35 9.28 -20.45
N GLY A 59 22.70 10.10 -21.29
CA GLY A 59 22.15 9.65 -22.57
C GLY A 59 20.66 9.29 -22.60
N GLY A 60 19.80 9.98 -21.90
CA GLY A 60 18.35 9.79 -22.07
C GLY A 60 17.61 10.67 -21.11
N ALA A 61 16.42 11.10 -21.49
CA ALA A 61 15.54 11.81 -20.58
C ALA A 61 14.99 10.73 -19.60
N VAL A 62 15.70 10.49 -18.49
CA VAL A 62 15.30 9.53 -17.45
C VAL A 62 14.53 10.27 -16.37
N LEU A 63 13.32 9.81 -16.04
CA LEU A 63 12.49 10.40 -15.00
C LEU A 63 13.06 10.07 -13.61
N SER A 64 13.24 11.11 -12.79
CA SER A 64 13.59 10.96 -11.37
C SER A 64 12.36 10.56 -10.53
N PRO A 65 12.52 9.92 -9.36
CA PRO A 65 11.39 9.60 -8.47
C PRO A 65 10.51 10.82 -8.14
N LEU A 66 11.12 11.99 -7.95
CA LEU A 66 10.38 13.24 -7.73
C LEU A 66 9.55 13.67 -8.95
N ALA A 67 10.03 13.38 -10.16
CA ALA A 67 9.23 13.59 -11.38
C ALA A 67 8.03 12.63 -11.43
N PHE A 68 8.18 11.38 -10.97
CA PHE A 68 7.04 10.46 -10.83
C PHE A 68 6.00 11.00 -9.84
N VAL A 69 6.42 11.49 -8.67
CA VAL A 69 5.50 12.13 -7.70
C VAL A 69 4.81 13.35 -8.32
N GLY A 70 5.53 14.17 -9.08
CA GLY A 70 4.95 15.31 -9.79
C GLY A 70 3.90 14.92 -10.83
N ILE A 71 4.21 13.92 -11.67
CA ILE A 71 3.29 13.39 -12.69
C ILE A 71 2.05 12.77 -12.04
N ALA A 72 2.24 12.02 -10.96
CA ALA A 72 1.15 11.40 -10.22
C ALA A 72 0.20 12.47 -9.67
N ASN A 73 0.72 13.49 -8.99
CA ASN A 73 -0.09 14.59 -8.48
C ASN A 73 -0.83 15.38 -9.58
N GLU A 74 -0.21 15.58 -10.75
CA GLU A 74 -0.83 16.32 -11.86
C GLU A 74 -1.97 15.52 -12.51
N LYS A 75 -1.77 14.23 -12.75
CA LYS A 75 -2.79 13.37 -13.40
C LYS A 75 -3.90 12.91 -12.46
N SER A 76 -3.58 12.60 -11.20
CA SER A 76 -4.58 12.23 -10.21
C SER A 76 -5.50 13.39 -9.82
N GLY A 77 -5.08 14.64 -10.05
CA GLY A 77 -5.88 15.83 -9.79
C GLY A 77 -7.19 15.91 -10.59
N ASP A 78 -7.31 15.20 -11.70
CA ASP A 78 -8.55 15.12 -12.52
C ASP A 78 -9.56 14.09 -11.97
N GLY A 79 -9.15 13.27 -10.99
CA GLY A 79 -10.00 12.28 -10.32
C GLY A 79 -10.34 11.03 -11.13
N GLU A 80 -9.91 10.95 -12.39
CA GLU A 80 -10.13 9.78 -13.26
C GLU A 80 -9.09 8.68 -13.06
N GLN A 81 -7.82 9.02 -12.79
CA GLN A 81 -6.71 8.08 -12.64
C GLN A 81 -6.14 8.08 -11.23
N THR A 82 -5.63 6.93 -10.79
CA THR A 82 -4.88 6.82 -9.53
C THR A 82 -3.42 7.21 -9.69
N HIS A 83 -2.73 7.50 -8.58
CA HIS A 83 -1.29 7.79 -8.60
C HIS A 83 -0.49 6.61 -9.15
N GLU A 84 -0.90 5.38 -8.83
CA GLU A 84 -0.25 4.16 -9.31
C GLU A 84 -0.37 4.00 -10.83
N GLU A 85 -1.57 4.18 -11.39
CA GLU A 85 -1.81 4.14 -12.83
C GLU A 85 -0.98 5.20 -13.56
N ALA A 86 -0.96 6.42 -13.03
CA ALA A 86 -0.21 7.54 -13.60
C ALA A 86 1.30 7.26 -13.63
N MET A 87 1.86 6.73 -12.54
CA MET A 87 3.27 6.35 -12.46
C MET A 87 3.59 5.16 -13.35
N LEU A 88 2.72 4.15 -13.40
CA LEU A 88 2.90 2.98 -14.25
C LEU A 88 2.91 3.36 -15.73
N GLU A 89 2.00 4.24 -16.16
CA GLU A 89 1.95 4.76 -17.53
C GLU A 89 3.23 5.53 -17.88
N ALA A 90 3.73 6.36 -16.97
CA ALA A 90 4.98 7.09 -17.15
C ALA A 90 6.18 6.12 -17.29
N SER A 91 6.26 5.08 -16.45
CA SER A 91 7.32 4.06 -16.54
C SER A 91 7.25 3.26 -17.84
N ARG A 92 6.03 2.93 -18.32
CA ARG A 92 5.83 2.25 -19.62
C ARG A 92 6.28 3.12 -20.79
N LYS A 93 5.88 4.39 -20.82
CA LYS A 93 6.30 5.33 -21.88
C LYS A 93 7.82 5.47 -21.94
N GLU A 94 8.48 5.55 -20.79
CA GLU A 94 9.94 5.62 -20.74
C GLU A 94 10.58 4.34 -21.31
N LEU A 95 10.08 3.15 -20.97
CA LEU A 95 10.58 1.89 -21.52
C LEU A 95 10.46 1.80 -23.04
N ASP A 96 9.34 2.24 -23.59
CA ASP A 96 9.08 2.18 -25.02
C ASP A 96 9.99 3.15 -25.80
N GLU A 97 10.44 4.23 -25.16
CA GLU A 97 11.37 5.21 -25.73
C GLU A 97 12.85 4.86 -25.50
N GLN A 98 13.16 3.96 -24.56
CA GLN A 98 14.53 3.58 -24.23
C GLN A 98 15.22 2.82 -25.37
N VAL A 99 16.34 3.38 -25.83
CA VAL A 99 17.22 2.73 -26.80
C VAL A 99 18.47 2.23 -26.08
N PRO A 100 18.94 1.00 -26.35
CA PRO A 100 20.19 0.50 -25.79
C PRO A 100 21.37 1.46 -26.03
N LYS A 101 22.17 1.70 -24.98
CA LYS A 101 23.34 2.63 -25.02
C LYS A 101 24.32 2.31 -26.17
N SER A 102 24.46 1.05 -26.55
CA SER A 102 25.32 0.60 -27.65
C SER A 102 24.86 1.08 -29.05
N ILE A 103 23.60 1.46 -29.21
CA ILE A 103 22.98 1.86 -30.49
C ILE A 103 22.47 3.31 -30.42
N GLN A 104 22.79 4.00 -29.32
CA GLN A 104 22.34 5.36 -29.08
C GLN A 104 22.90 6.37 -30.10
N HIS A 105 24.11 6.13 -30.60
CA HIS A 105 24.77 6.98 -31.60
C HIS A 105 24.80 6.36 -33.02
N SER A 106 24.12 5.23 -33.22
CA SER A 106 24.13 4.52 -34.51
C SER A 106 23.01 5.00 -35.45
N ALA A 107 23.23 4.88 -36.76
CA ALA A 107 22.27 5.27 -37.78
C ALA A 107 20.89 4.63 -37.57
N LYS A 108 19.81 5.40 -37.84
CA LYS A 108 18.40 5.02 -37.62
C LYS A 108 18.05 3.63 -38.18
N TYR A 109 18.64 3.23 -39.31
CA TYR A 109 18.47 1.91 -39.91
C TYR A 109 19.04 0.76 -39.08
N ARG A 110 20.26 0.90 -38.53
CA ARG A 110 20.87 -0.12 -37.66
C ARG A 110 20.11 -0.28 -36.35
N ARG A 111 19.54 0.82 -35.85
CA ARG A 111 18.63 0.79 -34.69
C ARG A 111 17.35 0.02 -35.01
N GLY A 112 16.73 0.29 -36.15
CA GLY A 112 15.56 -0.46 -36.62
C GLY A 112 15.84 -1.95 -36.83
N LEU A 113 16.98 -2.32 -37.41
CA LEU A 113 17.38 -3.72 -37.60
C LEU A 113 17.60 -4.45 -36.27
N TYR A 114 18.24 -3.79 -35.30
CA TYR A 114 18.44 -4.37 -33.98
C TYR A 114 17.11 -4.64 -33.27
N PHE A 115 16.20 -3.66 -33.22
CA PHE A 115 14.88 -3.85 -32.64
C PHE A 115 14.09 -4.93 -33.38
N PHE A 116 14.20 -4.99 -34.72
CA PHE A 116 13.60 -6.07 -35.49
C PHE A 116 14.13 -7.45 -35.06
N ILE A 117 15.44 -7.62 -34.93
CA ILE A 117 16.04 -8.88 -34.50
C ILE A 117 15.67 -9.20 -33.04
N GLU A 118 15.74 -8.22 -32.14
CA GLU A 118 15.41 -8.44 -30.72
C GLU A 118 13.93 -8.83 -30.56
N ASP A 119 13.00 -8.07 -31.14
CA ASP A 119 11.57 -8.24 -30.93
C ASP A 119 10.94 -9.37 -31.76
N TYR A 120 11.42 -9.62 -32.99
CA TYR A 120 10.83 -10.64 -33.88
C TYR A 120 11.59 -11.97 -33.90
N ILE A 121 12.84 -12.02 -33.44
CA ILE A 121 13.63 -13.26 -33.47
C ILE A 121 14.00 -13.69 -32.06
N ILE A 122 14.74 -12.86 -31.31
CA ILE A 122 15.28 -13.26 -30.01
C ILE A 122 14.18 -13.43 -28.97
N GLU A 123 13.28 -12.45 -28.86
CA GLU A 123 12.24 -12.45 -27.84
C GLU A 123 11.21 -13.58 -28.03
N PRO A 124 10.73 -13.90 -29.24
CA PRO A 124 9.86 -15.05 -29.47
C PRO A 124 10.55 -16.39 -29.17
N ILE A 125 11.82 -16.57 -29.56
CA ILE A 125 12.58 -17.78 -29.25
C ILE A 125 12.75 -17.93 -27.74
N ALA A 126 13.15 -16.85 -27.04
CA ALA A 126 13.34 -16.88 -25.60
C ALA A 126 12.02 -17.12 -24.85
N THR A 127 10.92 -16.55 -25.34
CA THR A 127 9.56 -16.82 -24.82
C THR A 127 9.16 -18.28 -25.05
N GLY A 128 9.45 -18.85 -26.23
CA GLY A 128 9.19 -20.25 -26.55
C GLY A 128 9.99 -21.23 -25.68
N LEU A 129 11.27 -20.94 -25.42
CA LEU A 129 12.10 -21.72 -24.50
C LEU A 129 11.56 -21.64 -23.06
N ARG A 130 11.15 -20.44 -22.63
CA ARG A 130 10.52 -20.24 -21.32
C ARG A 130 9.20 -21.01 -21.22
N PHE A 131 8.38 -20.99 -22.26
CA PHE A 131 7.15 -21.75 -22.36
C PHE A 131 7.39 -23.25 -22.22
N LEU A 132 8.36 -23.81 -22.95
CA LEU A 132 8.74 -25.22 -22.83
C LEU A 132 9.17 -25.57 -21.41
N HIS A 133 9.95 -24.70 -20.76
CA HIS A 133 10.35 -24.87 -19.36
C HIS A 133 9.14 -24.89 -18.42
N LEU A 134 8.17 -24.00 -18.59
CA LEU A 134 6.95 -23.97 -17.78
C LEU A 134 6.06 -25.20 -18.03
N ILE A 135 5.98 -25.70 -19.27
CA ILE A 135 5.29 -26.96 -19.60
C ILE A 135 5.89 -28.12 -18.82
N ILE A 136 7.22 -28.24 -18.78
CA ILE A 136 7.90 -29.32 -18.04
C ILE A 136 7.57 -29.27 -16.55
N ILE A 137 7.33 -28.07 -15.99
CA ILE A 137 6.98 -27.88 -14.58
C ILE A 137 5.49 -28.18 -14.33
N PHE A 138 4.58 -27.63 -15.14
CA PHE A 138 3.13 -27.64 -14.85
C PHE A 138 2.36 -28.80 -15.50
N VAL A 139 2.84 -29.42 -16.58
CA VAL A 139 2.17 -30.60 -17.16
C VAL A 139 2.07 -31.75 -16.15
N PRO A 140 3.13 -32.08 -15.37
CA PRO A 140 3.01 -33.06 -14.29
C PRO A 140 1.92 -32.72 -13.27
N VAL A 141 1.74 -31.43 -12.93
CA VAL A 141 0.69 -30.98 -11.99
C VAL A 141 -0.71 -31.21 -12.57
N ILE A 142 -0.90 -30.96 -13.86
CA ILE A 142 -2.17 -31.21 -14.56
C ILE A 142 -2.45 -32.71 -14.65
N VAL A 143 -1.44 -33.51 -14.99
CA VAL A 143 -1.58 -34.98 -15.10
C VAL A 143 -1.93 -35.62 -13.76
N THR A 144 -1.50 -35.04 -12.63
CA THR A 144 -1.81 -35.54 -11.29
C THR A 144 -3.16 -35.05 -10.73
N ILE A 145 -3.96 -34.27 -11.47
CA ILE A 145 -5.31 -33.84 -11.04
C ILE A 145 -6.19 -35.00 -10.53
N PRO A 146 -6.23 -36.20 -11.15
CA PRO A 146 -7.04 -37.30 -10.64
C PRO A 146 -6.71 -37.71 -9.20
N ALA A 147 -5.53 -37.36 -8.67
CA ALA A 147 -5.16 -37.60 -7.28
C ALA A 147 -6.03 -36.84 -6.28
N ILE A 148 -6.68 -35.73 -6.67
CA ILE A 148 -7.57 -34.97 -5.77
C ILE A 148 -8.74 -35.80 -5.25
N TRP A 149 -9.18 -36.81 -6.02
CA TRP A 149 -10.29 -37.68 -5.62
C TRP A 149 -9.85 -38.85 -4.73
N ILE A 150 -8.55 -38.99 -4.45
CA ILE A 150 -8.00 -40.13 -3.70
C ILE A 150 -7.81 -39.76 -2.22
N GLY A 151 -8.16 -40.69 -1.34
CA GLY A 151 -7.85 -40.63 0.09
C GLY A 151 -8.99 -40.20 1.01
N GLN A 152 -8.71 -40.20 2.31
CA GLN A 152 -9.68 -39.88 3.36
C GLN A 152 -9.87 -38.36 3.47
N ARG A 153 -11.09 -37.94 3.84
CA ARG A 153 -11.39 -36.54 4.14
C ARG A 153 -10.88 -36.18 5.53
N GLN A 154 -10.23 -35.02 5.63
CA GLN A 154 -9.65 -34.49 6.86
C GLN A 154 -10.56 -33.38 7.41
N ALA A 155 -11.26 -33.67 8.52
CA ALA A 155 -12.22 -32.74 9.12
C ALA A 155 -11.57 -31.45 9.67
N ASP A 156 -10.26 -31.50 9.98
CA ASP A 156 -9.44 -30.40 10.46
C ASP A 156 -9.00 -29.41 9.37
N LYS A 157 -9.20 -29.74 8.08
CA LYS A 157 -8.73 -28.96 6.93
C LYS A 157 -9.83 -28.75 5.90
N ASP A 158 -10.90 -28.06 6.31
CA ASP A 158 -12.08 -27.79 5.47
C ASP A 158 -12.72 -29.04 4.84
N ASN A 159 -12.57 -30.21 5.48
CA ASN A 159 -13.11 -31.48 4.98
C ASN A 159 -12.57 -31.88 3.58
N GLU A 160 -11.37 -31.39 3.25
CA GLU A 160 -10.65 -31.72 2.02
C GLU A 160 -10.08 -33.15 2.05
N ARG A 161 -9.90 -33.75 0.87
CA ARG A 161 -9.29 -35.09 0.76
C ARG A 161 -7.77 -34.99 0.93
N SER A 162 -7.15 -36.03 1.48
CA SER A 162 -5.69 -36.11 1.61
C SER A 162 -4.97 -35.97 0.26
N GLY A 163 -5.54 -36.50 -0.83
CA GLY A 163 -5.02 -36.33 -2.18
C GLY A 163 -5.11 -34.88 -2.68
N THR A 164 -6.18 -34.16 -2.34
CA THR A 164 -6.32 -32.72 -2.64
C THR A 164 -5.22 -31.91 -1.95
N ILE A 165 -4.98 -32.14 -0.66
CA ILE A 165 -3.97 -31.42 0.12
C ILE A 165 -2.56 -31.67 -0.45
N TRP A 166 -2.26 -32.92 -0.81
CA TRP A 166 -1.00 -33.25 -1.48
C TRP A 166 -0.86 -32.52 -2.82
N TRP A 167 -1.93 -32.48 -3.62
CA TRP A 167 -1.93 -31.81 -4.91
C TRP A 167 -1.73 -30.29 -4.76
N TYR A 168 -2.36 -29.66 -3.77
CA TYR A 168 -2.10 -28.25 -3.43
C TYR A 168 -0.62 -28.01 -3.10
N GLY A 169 -0.01 -28.86 -2.28
CA GLY A 169 1.43 -28.77 -1.99
C GLY A 169 2.31 -28.96 -3.23
N PHE A 170 1.94 -29.89 -4.11
CA PHE A 170 2.67 -30.13 -5.37
C PHE A 170 2.58 -28.95 -6.34
N LEU A 171 1.41 -28.31 -6.43
CA LEU A 171 1.20 -27.07 -7.19
C LEU A 171 2.09 -25.95 -6.66
N VAL A 172 2.07 -25.71 -5.34
CA VAL A 172 2.85 -24.66 -4.68
C VAL A 172 4.36 -24.86 -4.90
N SER A 173 4.87 -26.07 -4.70
CA SER A 173 6.27 -26.40 -5.00
C SER A 173 6.63 -26.20 -6.49
N SER A 174 5.69 -26.47 -7.40
CA SER A 174 5.89 -26.22 -8.83
C SER A 174 5.91 -24.73 -9.17
N MET A 175 5.10 -23.91 -8.49
CA MET A 175 5.12 -22.44 -8.61
C MET A 175 6.45 -21.85 -8.11
N GLU A 176 7.00 -22.34 -6.99
CA GLU A 176 8.33 -21.94 -6.52
C GLU A 176 9.42 -22.23 -7.56
N ARG A 177 9.38 -23.43 -8.15
CA ARG A 177 10.33 -23.84 -9.22
C ARG A 177 10.16 -23.04 -10.51
N ALA A 178 8.95 -22.57 -10.80
CA ALA A 178 8.70 -21.76 -11.98
C ALA A 178 9.37 -20.38 -11.87
N GLY A 179 9.47 -19.82 -10.67
CA GLY A 179 10.29 -18.63 -10.38
C GLY A 179 9.47 -17.41 -9.94
N ALA A 180 10.12 -16.24 -9.91
CA ALA A 180 9.63 -15.03 -9.23
C ALA A 180 8.18 -14.62 -9.57
N ALA A 181 7.79 -14.65 -10.85
CA ALA A 181 6.43 -14.30 -11.27
C ALA A 181 5.39 -15.27 -10.67
N PHE A 182 5.67 -16.57 -10.65
CA PHE A 182 4.76 -17.57 -10.10
C PHE A 182 4.76 -17.57 -8.57
N ILE A 183 5.89 -17.23 -7.94
CA ILE A 183 5.97 -17.00 -6.50
C ILE A 183 5.03 -15.86 -6.11
N LYS A 184 5.14 -14.72 -6.79
CA LYS A 184 4.26 -13.56 -6.53
C LYS A 184 2.81 -13.83 -6.92
N LEU A 185 2.56 -14.61 -7.98
CA LEU A 185 1.20 -15.06 -8.31
C LEU A 185 0.60 -15.92 -7.20
N GLY A 186 1.39 -16.81 -6.59
CA GLY A 186 0.97 -17.62 -5.45
C GLY A 186 0.63 -16.78 -4.22
N GLN A 187 1.46 -15.78 -3.90
CA GLN A 187 1.21 -14.84 -2.80
C GLN A 187 -0.06 -14.01 -3.04
N TRP A 188 -0.26 -13.54 -4.27
CA TRP A 188 -1.47 -12.81 -4.66
C TRP A 188 -2.71 -13.71 -4.68
N ALA A 189 -2.59 -14.96 -5.14
CA ALA A 189 -3.69 -15.93 -5.10
C ALA A 189 -4.03 -16.39 -3.67
N ALA A 190 -3.04 -16.44 -2.78
CA ALA A 190 -3.21 -16.83 -1.38
C ALA A 190 -4.18 -15.92 -0.62
N SER A 191 -4.33 -14.69 -1.07
CA SER A 191 -5.23 -13.73 -0.44
C SER A 191 -6.62 -13.68 -1.07
N ARG A 192 -6.81 -14.30 -2.23
CA ARG A 192 -8.08 -14.32 -2.99
C ARG A 192 -8.98 -15.48 -2.57
N THR A 193 -9.45 -15.47 -1.32
CA THR A 193 -10.41 -16.47 -0.79
C THR A 193 -11.80 -16.35 -1.40
N ASP A 194 -12.09 -15.25 -2.10
CA ASP A 194 -13.25 -15.09 -2.97
C ASP A 194 -13.20 -16.02 -4.20
N VAL A 195 -11.98 -16.31 -4.70
CA VAL A 195 -11.76 -17.14 -5.89
C VAL A 195 -11.35 -18.57 -5.52
N PHE A 196 -10.41 -18.75 -4.59
CA PHE A 196 -9.79 -20.03 -4.28
C PHE A 196 -10.28 -20.64 -2.94
N PRO A 197 -10.23 -21.98 -2.78
CA PRO A 197 -10.53 -22.63 -1.49
C PRO A 197 -9.58 -22.17 -0.38
N THR A 198 -10.10 -21.99 0.83
CA THR A 198 -9.33 -21.49 2.00
C THR A 198 -8.07 -22.33 2.28
N GLN A 199 -8.17 -23.66 2.19
CA GLN A 199 -7.04 -24.54 2.43
C GLN A 199 -5.93 -24.39 1.37
N MET A 200 -6.29 -24.10 0.11
CA MET A 200 -5.32 -23.81 -0.95
C MET A 200 -4.62 -22.47 -0.69
N CYS A 201 -5.39 -21.44 -0.33
CA CYS A 201 -4.86 -20.13 0.07
C CYS A 201 -3.86 -20.24 1.22
N LEU A 202 -4.17 -21.04 2.24
CA LEU A 202 -3.29 -21.26 3.39
C LEU A 202 -1.98 -21.97 3.03
N ILE A 203 -1.99 -22.88 2.05
CA ILE A 203 -0.75 -23.52 1.57
C ILE A 203 0.04 -22.53 0.71
N MET A 204 -0.63 -21.76 -0.15
CA MET A 204 0.02 -20.72 -0.96
C MET A 204 0.64 -19.60 -0.12
N SER A 205 0.08 -19.27 1.05
CA SER A 205 0.65 -18.24 1.93
C SER A 205 1.98 -18.66 2.56
N THR A 206 2.30 -19.96 2.59
CA THR A 206 3.60 -20.47 3.06
C THR A 206 4.73 -20.28 2.05
N LEU A 207 4.40 -19.83 0.85
CA LEU A 207 5.33 -19.71 -0.25
C LEU A 207 6.33 -18.57 0.03
N HIS A 208 7.55 -18.97 0.41
CA HIS A 208 8.60 -18.05 0.80
C HIS A 208 9.46 -17.65 -0.40
N SER A 209 9.97 -16.41 -0.37
CA SER A 209 10.92 -15.91 -1.35
C SER A 209 12.35 -16.39 -1.08
N ASN A 210 12.61 -17.70 -1.06
CA ASN A 210 13.99 -18.21 -1.03
C ASN A 210 14.59 -18.22 -2.44
N ALA A 211 14.54 -17.07 -3.12
CA ALA A 211 15.19 -16.92 -4.41
C ALA A 211 16.72 -16.98 -4.24
N PRO A 212 17.45 -17.57 -5.20
CA PRO A 212 18.91 -17.56 -5.14
C PRO A 212 19.43 -16.12 -5.27
N ALA A 213 20.33 -15.73 -4.36
CA ALA A 213 20.99 -14.44 -4.41
C ALA A 213 21.80 -14.30 -5.72
N HIS A 214 21.71 -13.12 -6.34
CA HIS A 214 22.57 -12.80 -7.48
C HIS A 214 23.97 -12.39 -7.01
N SER A 215 24.96 -12.49 -7.90
CA SER A 215 26.35 -12.16 -7.59
C SER A 215 26.51 -10.70 -7.15
N LEU A 216 27.22 -10.47 -6.05
CA LEU A 216 27.56 -9.14 -5.53
C LEU A 216 28.18 -8.22 -6.60
N LYS A 217 28.92 -8.77 -7.57
CA LYS A 217 29.49 -8.00 -8.68
C LYS A 217 28.42 -7.24 -9.47
N VAL A 218 27.28 -7.88 -9.72
CA VAL A 218 26.15 -7.26 -10.43
C VAL A 218 25.54 -6.15 -9.57
N SER A 219 25.45 -6.38 -8.26
CA SER A 219 24.96 -5.36 -7.32
C SER A 219 25.88 -4.15 -7.29
N LYS A 220 27.20 -4.33 -7.14
CA LYS A 220 28.20 -3.25 -7.17
C LYS A 220 28.10 -2.43 -8.46
N GLN A 221 28.05 -3.10 -9.62
CA GLN A 221 27.89 -2.41 -10.92
C GLN A 221 26.60 -1.59 -11.02
N THR A 222 25.50 -2.11 -10.47
CA THR A 222 24.20 -1.42 -10.48
C THR A 222 24.25 -0.19 -9.56
N ILE A 223 24.91 -0.32 -8.42
CA ILE A 223 25.11 0.78 -7.47
C ILE A 223 26.01 1.86 -8.08
N GLU A 224 27.19 1.52 -8.57
CA GLU A 224 28.12 2.47 -9.21
C GLU A 224 27.44 3.24 -10.35
N ALA A 225 26.64 2.56 -11.16
CA ALA A 225 25.88 3.18 -12.24
C ALA A 225 24.86 4.22 -11.74
N ALA A 226 24.22 3.99 -10.59
CA ALA A 226 23.28 4.93 -9.99
C ALA A 226 23.97 6.17 -9.41
N PHE A 227 25.18 6.02 -8.86
CA PHE A 227 26.02 7.13 -8.36
C PHE A 227 26.86 7.79 -9.47
N GLY A 228 26.36 7.80 -10.72
CA GLY A 228 27.03 8.48 -11.84
C GLY A 228 28.37 7.86 -12.27
N GLY A 229 28.60 6.59 -11.95
CA GLY A 229 29.86 5.88 -12.25
C GLY A 229 30.95 6.08 -11.21
N ARG A 230 30.64 6.63 -10.03
CA ARG A 230 31.57 6.68 -8.88
C ARG A 230 31.96 5.25 -8.48
N ALA A 231 33.22 5.05 -8.08
CA ALA A 231 33.71 3.77 -7.60
C ALA A 231 33.01 3.33 -6.31
N PHE A 232 32.76 2.03 -6.16
CA PHE A 232 32.02 1.48 -5.02
C PHE A 232 32.61 1.89 -3.66
N GLU A 233 33.93 1.95 -3.54
CA GLU A 233 34.68 2.31 -2.33
C GLU A 233 34.53 3.80 -1.95
N ASP A 234 34.08 4.63 -2.89
CA ASP A 234 33.86 6.06 -2.70
C ASP A 234 32.41 6.40 -2.32
N ILE A 235 31.53 5.40 -2.25
CA ILE A 235 30.10 5.56 -1.99
C ILE A 235 29.76 5.24 -0.52
N PHE A 236 30.31 4.15 0.00
CA PHE A 236 30.00 3.66 1.36
C PHE A 236 31.23 3.71 2.27
N ASP A 237 30.99 4.08 3.53
CA ASP A 237 31.97 3.87 4.61
C ASP A 237 31.97 2.40 5.05
N GLU A 238 30.79 1.78 5.11
CA GLU A 238 30.60 0.39 5.51
C GLU A 238 29.55 -0.26 4.60
N PHE A 239 29.79 -1.50 4.15
CA PHE A 239 28.83 -2.26 3.35
C PHE A 239 28.88 -3.74 3.74
N ASP A 240 27.74 -4.29 4.16
CA ASP A 240 27.62 -5.72 4.41
C ASP A 240 27.50 -6.46 3.07
N GLU A 241 28.52 -7.23 2.71
CA GLU A 241 28.53 -8.00 1.45
C GLU A 241 27.50 -9.13 1.44
N LYS A 242 27.04 -9.58 2.62
CA LYS A 242 25.96 -10.56 2.72
C LYS A 242 24.63 -9.80 2.64
N PRO A 243 23.72 -10.20 1.72
CA PRO A 243 22.40 -9.57 1.67
C PRO A 243 21.66 -9.82 2.99
N LEU A 244 21.04 -8.77 3.52
CA LEU A 244 20.17 -8.81 4.68
C LEU A 244 18.94 -9.70 4.42
N GLY A 245 18.42 -9.62 3.19
CA GLY A 245 17.29 -10.42 2.72
C GLY A 245 17.33 -10.59 1.22
N VAL A 246 16.84 -11.72 0.74
CA VAL A 246 16.66 -12.01 -0.68
C VAL A 246 15.17 -12.22 -0.91
N GLY A 247 14.56 -11.34 -1.70
CA GLY A 247 13.17 -11.43 -2.11
C GLY A 247 13.04 -12.11 -3.48
N ALA A 248 11.81 -12.20 -3.97
CA ALA A 248 11.54 -12.85 -5.27
C ALA A 248 12.12 -12.05 -6.46
N ILE A 249 12.13 -10.72 -6.36
CA ILE A 249 12.49 -9.80 -7.45
C ILE A 249 13.76 -8.99 -7.16
N ALA A 250 14.18 -8.89 -5.90
CA ALA A 250 15.26 -8.03 -5.44
C ALA A 250 15.95 -8.62 -4.22
N GLN A 251 17.16 -8.15 -3.91
CA GLN A 251 17.84 -8.43 -2.65
C GLN A 251 18.29 -7.12 -1.99
N VAL A 252 18.34 -7.12 -0.67
CA VAL A 252 18.58 -5.93 0.16
C VAL A 252 19.90 -6.07 0.89
N TYR A 253 20.68 -4.99 0.94
CA TYR A 253 21.93 -4.89 1.68
C TYR A 253 21.85 -3.81 2.76
N LYS A 254 22.59 -4.00 3.84
CA LYS A 254 22.81 -2.95 4.85
C LYS A 254 24.11 -2.24 4.55
N ALA A 255 24.08 -0.91 4.50
CA ALA A 255 25.26 -0.10 4.26
C ALA A 255 25.23 1.21 5.05
N LYS A 256 26.34 1.93 5.04
CA LYS A 256 26.50 3.25 5.62
C LYS A 256 27.10 4.18 4.57
N LEU A 257 26.36 5.21 4.19
CA LEU A 257 26.81 6.19 3.21
C LEU A 257 27.92 7.06 3.78
N LYS A 258 28.85 7.47 2.90
CA LYS A 258 29.83 8.48 3.27
C LYS A 258 29.14 9.81 3.62
N PRO A 259 29.70 10.62 4.54
CA PRO A 259 29.06 11.85 5.01
C PRO A 259 28.72 12.85 3.90
N ASP A 260 29.54 12.94 2.84
CA ASP A 260 29.31 13.82 1.68
C ASP A 260 28.06 13.44 0.87
N LEU A 261 27.68 12.16 0.91
CA LEU A 261 26.51 11.63 0.22
C LEU A 261 25.29 11.52 1.14
N ALA A 262 25.51 11.45 2.46
CA ALA A 262 24.46 11.35 3.48
C ALA A 262 23.84 12.71 3.85
N THR A 263 24.56 13.83 3.69
CA THR A 263 24.03 15.17 3.93
C THR A 263 23.09 15.57 2.81
N LEU A 264 21.79 15.46 3.07
CA LEU A 264 20.78 16.09 2.24
C LEU A 264 20.87 17.60 2.45
N GLU A 265 20.81 18.37 1.36
CA GLU A 265 20.39 19.75 1.44
C GLU A 265 18.93 19.77 1.92
N ASP A 266 18.73 19.75 3.24
CA ASP A 266 17.52 20.31 3.85
C ASP A 266 17.34 21.70 3.23
N ASN A 267 16.37 21.89 2.31
CA ASN A 267 15.66 23.16 2.04
C ASN A 267 14.84 23.11 0.74
N ALA A 268 13.56 22.72 0.84
CA ALA A 268 12.50 23.31 -0.01
C ALA A 268 11.07 23.15 0.52
N ILE A 269 10.79 22.26 1.50
CA ILE A 269 9.41 22.01 1.95
C ILE A 269 9.10 22.62 3.34
N ASP A 270 10.11 23.03 4.12
CA ASP A 270 9.90 23.52 5.50
C ASP A 270 10.18 25.01 5.76
N THR A 271 10.40 25.83 4.72
CA THR A 271 10.57 27.28 4.86
C THR A 271 9.28 28.08 4.66
N GLU A 272 8.16 27.67 5.24
CA GLU A 272 7.07 28.61 5.52
C GLU A 272 7.16 29.10 6.96
N LYS A 273 7.31 30.42 7.13
CA LYS A 273 7.40 31.07 8.45
C LYS A 273 6.14 30.71 9.27
N PRO A 274 6.30 30.21 10.51
CA PRO A 274 5.16 29.77 11.30
C PRO A 274 4.27 30.98 11.65
N ASN A 275 3.08 31.04 11.07
CA ASN A 275 2.05 32.01 11.43
C ASN A 275 1.64 31.83 12.89
N LEU A 276 1.41 32.95 13.59
CA LEU A 276 1.05 33.00 15.02
C LEU A 276 -0.16 32.12 15.37
N ALA A 277 -1.12 32.00 14.45
CA ALA A 277 -2.29 31.11 14.59
C ALA A 277 -1.91 29.62 14.66
N ARG A 278 -0.87 29.18 13.94
CA ARG A 278 -0.36 27.79 13.99
C ARG A 278 0.41 27.52 15.28
N LYS A 279 1.02 28.55 15.87
CA LYS A 279 1.64 28.49 17.22
C LYS A 279 0.60 28.28 18.32
N ILE A 280 -0.54 28.96 18.23
CA ILE A 280 -1.63 28.82 19.20
C ILE A 280 -2.36 27.48 19.02
N LYS A 281 -2.55 27.01 17.78
CA LYS A 281 -3.07 25.66 17.52
C LYS A 281 -2.14 24.57 18.05
N LYS A 282 -0.81 24.71 17.85
CA LYS A 282 0.20 23.85 18.51
C LYS A 282 0.10 23.93 20.03
N GLY A 283 -0.10 25.09 20.65
CA GLY A 283 -0.24 25.20 22.10
C GLY A 283 -1.39 24.35 22.70
N VAL A 284 -2.40 23.99 21.90
CA VAL A 284 -3.52 23.13 22.30
C VAL A 284 -3.35 21.69 21.78
N ASP A 285 -2.80 21.50 20.57
CA ASP A 285 -2.47 20.18 19.98
C ASP A 285 -1.22 19.52 20.58
N VAL A 286 -0.38 20.24 21.31
CA VAL A 286 0.82 19.69 22.00
C VAL A 286 0.43 18.75 23.16
N THR A 287 -0.85 18.60 23.46
CA THR A 287 -1.38 17.50 24.30
C THR A 287 -1.36 16.14 23.59
N LEU A 288 -1.09 16.08 22.29
CA LEU A 288 -1.01 14.86 21.50
C LEU A 288 0.34 14.78 20.77
N LYS A 289 1.15 13.82 21.21
CA LYS A 289 2.29 13.17 20.54
C LYS A 289 2.88 13.97 19.36
N SER A 290 3.94 14.75 19.61
CA SER A 290 4.73 15.37 18.54
C SER A 290 5.88 14.45 18.10
N THR A 291 6.08 14.31 16.79
CA THR A 291 7.17 13.51 16.18
C THR A 291 8.47 14.31 16.26
N PRO A 292 9.57 13.76 16.81
CA PRO A 292 10.84 14.49 16.86
C PRO A 292 11.36 14.75 15.43
N SER A 293 11.67 16.01 15.12
CA SER A 293 12.33 16.39 13.87
C SER A 293 13.74 15.80 13.87
N ARG A 294 13.99 14.77 13.07
CA ARG A 294 15.25 14.02 13.05
C ARG A 294 15.96 14.18 11.71
N VAL A 295 17.28 14.37 11.77
CA VAL A 295 18.19 14.32 10.62
C VAL A 295 18.28 12.86 10.14
N PRO A 296 18.11 12.56 8.84
CA PRO A 296 18.12 11.19 8.33
C PRO A 296 19.41 10.47 8.69
N SER A 297 19.29 9.20 9.07
CA SER A 297 20.44 8.41 9.49
C SER A 297 21.38 8.12 8.30
N SER A 298 22.69 8.06 8.54
CA SER A 298 23.67 7.67 7.49
C SER A 298 23.63 6.18 7.14
N HIS A 299 22.91 5.37 7.92
CA HIS A 299 22.70 3.95 7.63
C HIS A 299 21.56 3.80 6.65
N VAL A 300 21.79 3.02 5.60
CA VAL A 300 20.85 2.83 4.50
C VAL A 300 20.59 1.37 4.22
N ALA A 301 19.38 1.08 3.77
CA ALA A 301 19.04 -0.15 3.08
C ALA A 301 19.21 0.07 1.57
N VAL A 302 19.93 -0.84 0.92
CA VAL A 302 20.21 -0.80 -0.52
C VAL A 302 19.51 -1.98 -1.19
N LYS A 303 18.36 -1.73 -1.83
CA LYS A 303 17.55 -2.75 -2.51
C LYS A 303 17.91 -2.77 -4.00
N VAL A 304 18.35 -3.93 -4.47
CA VAL A 304 18.83 -4.14 -5.85
C VAL A 304 17.99 -5.19 -6.54
N LEU A 305 17.40 -4.87 -7.70
CA LEU A 305 16.64 -5.83 -8.50
C LEU A 305 17.54 -6.96 -9.04
N HIS A 306 16.99 -8.17 -9.13
CA HIS A 306 17.68 -9.29 -9.77
C HIS A 306 17.93 -9.00 -11.27
N PRO A 307 19.08 -9.44 -11.82
CA PRO A 307 19.40 -9.16 -13.20
C PRO A 307 18.39 -9.81 -14.15
N LYS A 308 17.94 -9.03 -15.15
CA LYS A 308 17.00 -9.47 -16.21
C LYS A 308 15.61 -9.90 -15.69
N ILE A 309 15.28 -9.65 -14.42
CA ILE A 309 14.00 -10.05 -13.82
C ILE A 309 12.82 -9.48 -14.60
N GLU A 310 12.91 -8.23 -15.04
CA GLU A 310 11.87 -7.60 -15.86
C GLU A 310 11.56 -8.38 -17.15
N LYS A 311 12.59 -8.82 -17.87
CA LYS A 311 12.41 -9.60 -19.11
C LYS A 311 11.78 -10.97 -18.82
N ILE A 312 12.16 -11.60 -17.71
CA ILE A 312 11.61 -12.90 -17.30
C ILE A 312 10.12 -12.74 -16.95
N VAL A 313 9.78 -11.79 -16.09
CA VAL A 313 8.39 -11.51 -15.68
C VAL A 313 7.53 -11.13 -16.88
N ARG A 314 8.04 -10.31 -17.80
CA ARG A 314 7.34 -9.94 -19.04
C ARG A 314 6.98 -11.17 -19.90
N ARG A 315 7.89 -12.14 -20.02
CA ARG A 315 7.64 -13.39 -20.76
C ARG A 315 6.63 -14.26 -20.04
N ASP A 316 6.75 -14.38 -18.72
CA ASP A 316 5.82 -15.15 -17.90
C ASP A 316 4.39 -14.58 -18.00
N LEU A 317 4.22 -13.26 -17.95
CA LEU A 317 2.92 -12.59 -18.14
C LEU A 317 2.34 -12.81 -19.53
N ARG A 318 3.16 -12.77 -20.59
CA ARG A 318 2.69 -13.10 -21.96
C ARG A 318 2.19 -14.54 -22.06
N ILE A 319 2.90 -15.48 -21.44
CA ILE A 319 2.53 -16.89 -21.42
C ILE A 319 1.23 -17.08 -20.61
N MET A 320 1.12 -16.45 -19.44
CA MET A 320 -0.09 -16.47 -18.62
C MET A 320 -1.30 -15.91 -19.37
N ALA A 321 -1.15 -14.77 -20.05
CA ALA A 321 -2.23 -14.14 -20.82
C ALA A 321 -2.73 -15.05 -21.95
N PHE A 322 -1.82 -15.75 -22.64
CA PHE A 322 -2.17 -16.73 -23.65
C PHE A 322 -3.03 -17.87 -23.08
N PHE A 323 -2.64 -18.45 -21.94
CA PHE A 323 -3.42 -19.51 -21.31
C PHE A 323 -4.74 -19.01 -20.71
N ALA A 324 -4.75 -17.82 -20.12
CA ALA A 324 -5.97 -17.20 -19.61
C ALA A 324 -7.01 -17.01 -20.72
N ALA A 325 -6.60 -16.59 -21.92
CA ALA A 325 -7.47 -16.48 -23.08
C ALA A 325 -8.02 -17.85 -23.54
N ILE A 326 -7.21 -18.91 -23.48
CA ILE A 326 -7.66 -20.28 -23.81
C ILE A 326 -8.68 -20.78 -22.79
N ILE A 327 -8.42 -20.59 -21.49
CA ILE A 327 -9.31 -21.05 -20.42
C ILE A 327 -10.63 -20.29 -20.47
N ASN A 328 -10.60 -18.98 -20.73
CA ASN A 328 -11.80 -18.16 -20.84
C ASN A 328 -12.69 -18.54 -22.04
N ALA A 329 -12.16 -19.24 -23.04
CA ALA A 329 -12.97 -19.77 -24.14
C ALA A 329 -13.84 -20.97 -23.72
N ILE A 330 -13.68 -21.49 -22.50
CA ILE A 330 -14.49 -22.57 -21.93
C ILE A 330 -15.77 -21.96 -21.31
N PRO A 331 -17.00 -22.33 -21.77
CA PRO A 331 -18.26 -21.69 -21.37
C PRO A 331 -18.59 -21.69 -19.87
N THR A 332 -17.94 -22.55 -19.08
CA THR A 332 -18.17 -22.65 -17.62
C THR A 332 -17.25 -21.76 -16.79
N MET A 333 -16.22 -21.15 -17.38
CA MET A 333 -15.19 -20.40 -16.66
C MET A 333 -15.18 -18.89 -16.95
N GLU A 334 -16.11 -18.41 -17.78
CA GLU A 334 -16.22 -16.99 -18.16
C GLU A 334 -16.43 -16.06 -16.96
N TRP A 335 -17.14 -16.53 -15.92
CA TRP A 335 -17.39 -15.76 -14.70
C TRP A 335 -16.12 -15.46 -13.87
N LEU A 336 -15.03 -16.23 -14.07
CA LEU A 336 -13.74 -15.99 -13.41
C LEU A 336 -12.89 -14.94 -14.13
N SER A 337 -13.16 -14.68 -15.42
CA SER A 337 -12.41 -13.74 -16.27
C SER A 337 -10.90 -13.73 -16.03
N PHE A 338 -10.26 -14.89 -16.17
CA PHE A 338 -8.81 -15.01 -15.98
C PHE A 338 -7.95 -14.01 -16.76
N PRO A 339 -8.34 -13.55 -17.98
CA PRO A 339 -7.58 -12.52 -18.68
C PRO A 339 -7.45 -11.23 -17.87
N ASP A 340 -8.55 -10.77 -17.26
CA ASP A 340 -8.55 -9.56 -16.43
C ASP A 340 -7.69 -9.78 -15.18
N GLU A 341 -7.78 -10.95 -14.56
CA GLU A 341 -6.99 -11.28 -13.36
C GLU A 341 -5.49 -11.34 -13.66
N VAL A 342 -5.10 -11.87 -14.84
CA VAL A 342 -3.70 -11.85 -15.30
C VAL A 342 -3.24 -10.44 -15.62
N GLU A 343 -4.12 -9.60 -16.17
CA GLU A 343 -3.82 -8.19 -16.41
C GLU A 343 -3.56 -7.46 -15.07
N GLN A 344 -4.48 -7.54 -14.11
CA GLN A 344 -4.35 -6.93 -12.78
C GLN A 344 -3.09 -7.40 -12.05
N PHE A 345 -2.85 -8.72 -12.01
CA PHE A 345 -1.61 -9.28 -11.48
C PHE A 345 -0.38 -8.74 -12.23
N GLY A 346 -0.47 -8.63 -13.55
CA GLY A 346 0.60 -8.07 -14.38
C GLY A 346 0.87 -6.59 -14.13
N GLU A 347 -0.13 -5.80 -13.76
CA GLU A 347 0.05 -4.39 -13.38
C GLU A 347 0.77 -4.29 -12.04
N MET A 348 0.28 -5.00 -11.03
CA MET A 348 0.92 -5.15 -9.72
C MET A 348 2.39 -5.55 -9.85
N MET A 349 2.68 -6.57 -10.67
CA MET A 349 4.05 -7.02 -10.91
C MET A 349 4.94 -5.97 -11.57
N ARG A 350 4.40 -5.15 -12.48
CA ARG A 350 5.17 -4.10 -13.15
C ARG A 350 5.49 -2.93 -12.22
N LEU A 351 4.58 -2.59 -11.30
CA LEU A 351 4.83 -1.58 -10.26
C LEU A 351 6.06 -1.95 -9.41
N GLN A 352 6.19 -3.23 -9.04
CA GLN A 352 7.34 -3.70 -8.27
C GLN A 352 8.67 -3.77 -9.05
N LEU A 353 8.64 -3.70 -10.38
CA LEU A 353 9.83 -3.79 -11.23
C LEU A 353 10.49 -2.43 -11.50
N ASP A 354 9.92 -1.35 -10.99
CA ASP A 354 10.50 0.00 -11.04
C ASP A 354 10.62 0.57 -9.63
N LEU A 355 11.80 0.42 -9.04
CA LEU A 355 12.06 0.82 -7.65
C LEU A 355 11.91 2.34 -7.40
N ARG A 356 11.79 3.15 -8.45
CA ARG A 356 11.46 4.59 -8.32
C ARG A 356 10.03 4.80 -7.85
N ILE A 357 9.12 3.90 -8.20
CA ILE A 357 7.72 3.95 -7.76
C ILE A 357 7.66 3.72 -6.25
N GLU A 358 8.41 2.76 -5.73
CA GLU A 358 8.53 2.53 -4.28
C GLU A 358 9.10 3.76 -3.55
N ALA A 359 10.14 4.42 -4.09
CA ALA A 359 10.64 5.68 -3.53
C ALA A 359 9.60 6.83 -3.57
N ALA A 360 8.81 6.91 -4.65
CA ALA A 360 7.72 7.87 -4.76
C ALA A 360 6.64 7.60 -3.71
N ASN A 361 6.24 6.33 -3.54
CA ASN A 361 5.29 5.90 -2.51
C ASN A 361 5.77 6.25 -1.10
N LEU A 362 7.03 5.96 -0.76
CA LEU A 362 7.64 6.37 0.52
C LEU A 362 7.55 7.88 0.74
N THR A 363 7.80 8.67 -0.31
CA THR A 363 7.72 10.13 -0.25
C THR A 363 6.30 10.59 0.08
N ILE A 364 5.29 10.00 -0.57
CA ILE A 364 3.87 10.30 -0.33
C ILE A 364 3.47 9.89 1.10
N PHE A 365 3.81 8.67 1.54
CA PHE A 365 3.53 8.21 2.89
C PHE A 365 4.15 9.11 3.95
N ARG A 366 5.42 9.52 3.78
CA ARG A 366 6.08 10.45 4.69
C ARG A 366 5.40 11.81 4.75
N GLN A 367 4.87 12.30 3.63
CA GLN A 367 4.11 13.55 3.60
C GLN A 367 2.77 13.40 4.33
N ASN A 368 2.03 12.34 4.05
CA ASN A 368 0.75 12.04 4.70
C ASN A 368 0.91 11.91 6.23
N PHE A 369 1.98 11.26 6.69
CA PHE A 369 2.25 11.04 8.11
C PHE A 369 3.16 12.10 8.75
N LYS A 370 3.48 13.21 8.07
CA LYS A 370 4.42 14.23 8.56
C LYS A 370 4.03 14.83 9.92
N GLU A 371 2.73 15.10 10.11
CA GLU A 371 2.21 15.70 11.35
C GLU A 371 1.72 14.64 12.36
N ARG A 372 1.81 13.36 12.01
CA ARG A 372 1.27 12.23 12.80
C ARG A 372 2.43 11.46 13.44
N THR A 373 2.15 10.82 14.56
CA THR A 373 3.14 10.03 15.33
C THR A 373 2.91 8.53 15.28
N THR A 374 1.79 8.09 14.72
CA THR A 374 1.34 6.69 14.76
C THR A 374 2.22 5.76 13.90
N ALA A 375 2.62 6.26 12.73
CA ALA A 375 3.42 5.53 11.76
C ALA A 375 4.65 6.30 11.32
N TRP A 376 5.71 5.58 11.02
CA TRP A 376 6.95 6.10 10.45
C TRP A 376 7.35 5.32 9.21
N PHE A 377 7.91 6.03 8.23
CA PHE A 377 8.33 5.47 6.95
C PHE A 377 9.78 5.90 6.67
N PRO A 378 10.67 4.99 6.21
CA PRO A 378 12.05 5.31 5.84
C PRO A 378 12.19 6.48 4.85
N TYR A 379 13.23 7.29 5.01
CA TYR A 379 13.53 8.35 4.05
C TYR A 379 14.10 7.76 2.73
N PRO A 380 13.49 8.00 1.56
CA PRO A 380 14.06 7.57 0.29
C PRO A 380 15.11 8.57 -0.23
N TYR A 381 16.31 8.09 -0.56
CA TYR A 381 17.36 8.88 -1.21
C TYR A 381 17.07 8.95 -2.71
N THR A 382 16.17 9.85 -3.09
CA THR A 382 15.64 9.95 -4.46
C THR A 382 16.69 10.31 -5.50
N GLU A 383 17.78 10.98 -5.10
CA GLU A 383 18.89 11.39 -5.97
C GLU A 383 19.68 10.19 -6.51
N TYR A 384 19.76 9.12 -5.71
CA TYR A 384 20.52 7.91 -6.03
C TYR A 384 19.62 6.72 -6.40
N THR A 385 18.31 6.92 -6.38
CA THR A 385 17.33 5.89 -6.73
C THR A 385 17.13 5.81 -8.24
N THR A 386 17.18 4.60 -8.77
CA THR A 386 16.94 4.28 -10.19
C THR A 386 15.93 3.15 -10.30
N ARG A 387 15.52 2.80 -11.52
CA ARG A 387 14.61 1.67 -11.77
C ARG A 387 15.05 0.36 -11.11
N ASN A 388 16.37 0.11 -11.05
CA ASN A 388 16.95 -1.14 -10.57
C ASN A 388 17.56 -1.03 -9.16
N LEU A 389 17.58 0.16 -8.56
CA LEU A 389 18.21 0.42 -7.27
C LEU A 389 17.36 1.39 -6.43
N LEU A 390 16.97 0.98 -5.24
CA LEU A 390 16.41 1.87 -4.20
C LEU A 390 17.40 2.01 -3.06
N ILE A 391 17.62 3.25 -2.64
CA ILE A 391 18.36 3.58 -1.43
C ILE A 391 17.41 4.30 -0.50
N GLU A 392 17.26 3.76 0.69
CA GLU A 392 16.38 4.32 1.71
C GLU A 392 17.06 4.24 3.09
N GLU A 393 16.58 5.04 4.03
CA GLU A 393 17.02 5.01 5.42
C GLU A 393 16.84 3.60 6.01
N PHE A 394 17.86 3.11 6.71
CA PHE A 394 17.76 1.80 7.34
C PHE A 394 16.79 1.84 8.52
N ALA A 395 15.69 1.08 8.42
CA ALA A 395 14.71 0.95 9.48
C ALA A 395 15.29 0.19 10.70
N GLN A 396 15.53 0.93 11.78
CA GLN A 396 15.97 0.35 13.07
C GLN A 396 14.75 -0.01 13.92
N GLY A 397 14.40 -1.29 13.93
CA GLY A 397 13.27 -1.80 14.73
C GLY A 397 13.34 -3.30 14.96
N ILE A 398 12.37 -3.80 15.71
CA ILE A 398 12.12 -5.24 15.90
C ILE A 398 10.96 -5.63 14.99
N PRO A 399 11.08 -6.69 14.16
CA PRO A 399 9.97 -7.18 13.34
C PRO A 399 8.71 -7.48 14.17
N MET A 400 7.54 -7.20 13.61
CA MET A 400 6.26 -7.46 14.27
C MET A 400 6.08 -8.95 14.62
N GLU A 401 6.64 -9.87 13.84
CA GLU A 401 6.58 -11.31 14.12
C GLU A 401 7.11 -11.66 15.50
N ASP A 402 8.17 -10.99 15.97
CA ASP A 402 8.76 -11.27 17.27
C ASP A 402 7.77 -10.91 18.40
N PHE A 403 6.98 -9.85 18.23
CA PHE A 403 5.91 -9.48 19.18
C PHE A 403 4.69 -10.39 19.08
N LEU A 404 4.36 -10.87 17.88
CA LEU A 404 3.27 -11.84 17.71
C LEU A 404 3.62 -13.19 18.33
N GLN A 405 4.88 -13.61 18.27
CA GLN A 405 5.35 -14.88 18.84
C GLN A 405 5.53 -14.81 20.37
N ASN A 406 6.14 -13.74 20.88
CA ASN A 406 6.46 -13.62 22.31
C ASN A 406 5.39 -12.87 23.13
N GLY A 407 4.51 -12.13 22.45
CA GLY A 407 3.55 -11.20 23.03
C GLY A 407 4.11 -9.78 23.18
N GLY A 408 3.22 -8.78 23.07
CA GLY A 408 3.58 -7.36 23.20
C GLY A 408 3.83 -6.87 24.64
N GLY A 409 3.60 -7.72 25.65
CA GLY A 409 3.76 -7.34 27.06
C GLY A 409 2.90 -6.14 27.43
N VAL A 410 3.49 -5.15 28.11
CA VAL A 410 2.82 -3.90 28.49
C VAL A 410 2.45 -3.00 27.30
N PHE A 411 3.12 -3.16 26.16
CA PHE A 411 2.90 -2.36 24.96
C PHE A 411 1.91 -2.98 23.97
N GLN A 412 1.32 -4.13 24.29
CA GLN A 412 0.48 -4.88 23.36
C GLN A 412 -0.72 -4.07 22.84
N LYS A 413 -1.40 -3.35 23.74
CA LYS A 413 -2.51 -2.44 23.41
C LYS A 413 -2.02 -1.23 22.61
N ASP A 414 -0.95 -0.57 23.07
CA ASP A 414 -0.36 0.58 22.37
C ASP A 414 0.03 0.21 20.91
N ILE A 415 0.67 -0.94 20.70
CA ILE A 415 1.08 -1.41 19.36
C ILE A 415 -0.15 -1.68 18.47
N ALA A 416 -1.19 -2.32 19.03
CA ALA A 416 -2.41 -2.63 18.28
C ALA A 416 -3.20 -1.36 17.91
N ASP A 417 -3.35 -0.43 18.86
CA ASP A 417 -4.05 0.83 18.67
C ASP A 417 -3.34 1.72 17.63
N GLU A 418 -2.01 1.83 17.69
CA GLU A 418 -1.23 2.61 16.71
C GLU A 418 -1.31 2.02 15.30
N GLY A 419 -1.31 0.68 15.20
CA GLY A 419 -1.46 -0.02 13.91
C GLY A 419 -2.83 0.20 13.30
N LEU A 420 -3.88 0.11 14.13
CA LEU A 420 -5.25 0.35 13.73
C LEU A 420 -5.47 1.81 13.28
N ASP A 421 -4.99 2.79 14.04
CA ASP A 421 -5.12 4.21 13.70
C ASP A 421 -4.38 4.56 12.40
N ALA A 422 -3.13 4.10 12.26
CA ALA A 422 -2.34 4.31 11.05
C ALA A 422 -3.04 3.77 9.81
N PHE A 423 -3.57 2.56 9.88
CA PHE A 423 -4.24 1.93 8.75
C PHE A 423 -5.59 2.56 8.40
N LEU A 424 -6.45 2.80 9.40
CA LEU A 424 -7.73 3.46 9.15
C LEU A 424 -7.53 4.86 8.55
N THR A 425 -6.45 5.54 8.95
CA THR A 425 -6.02 6.80 8.35
C THR A 425 -5.65 6.62 6.88
N MET A 426 -4.83 5.62 6.54
CA MET A 426 -4.48 5.31 5.14
C MET A 426 -5.71 5.05 4.27
N VAL A 427 -6.67 4.28 4.78
CA VAL A 427 -7.88 3.88 4.03
C VAL A 427 -8.88 5.04 3.91
N LEU A 428 -9.26 5.66 5.03
CA LEU A 428 -10.41 6.55 5.09
C LEU A 428 -10.03 8.01 4.82
N ILE A 429 -8.88 8.45 5.33
CA ILE A 429 -8.44 9.85 5.22
C ILE A 429 -7.59 10.05 3.98
N ASP A 430 -6.49 9.29 3.88
CA ASP A 430 -5.47 9.55 2.88
C ASP A 430 -5.79 8.90 1.53
N ASN A 431 -6.65 7.86 1.50
CA ASN A 431 -6.98 7.07 0.31
C ASN A 431 -5.73 6.51 -0.39
N PHE A 432 -4.70 6.19 0.40
CA PHE A 432 -3.41 5.72 -0.09
C PHE A 432 -2.94 4.61 0.84
N ILE A 433 -3.23 3.38 0.45
CA ILE A 433 -3.23 2.21 1.33
C ILE A 433 -2.01 1.35 1.04
N HIS A 434 -1.27 0.97 2.08
CA HIS A 434 -0.22 -0.03 1.93
C HIS A 434 -0.85 -1.41 1.65
N ALA A 435 -0.75 -1.90 0.42
CA ALA A 435 -1.47 -3.10 0.00
C ALA A 435 -0.87 -4.39 0.56
N ASP A 436 0.46 -4.42 0.80
CA ASP A 436 1.19 -5.59 1.30
C ASP A 436 1.53 -5.49 2.80
N LEU A 437 0.52 -5.18 3.62
CA LEU A 437 0.68 -4.94 5.06
C LEU A 437 0.68 -6.24 5.88
N HIS A 438 1.71 -7.08 5.69
CA HIS A 438 1.93 -8.28 6.49
C HIS A 438 2.93 -8.01 7.64
N PRO A 439 2.99 -8.86 8.69
CA PRO A 439 3.88 -8.63 9.85
C PRO A 439 5.34 -8.34 9.47
N GLY A 440 5.87 -8.97 8.42
CA GLY A 440 7.27 -8.78 8.00
C GLY A 440 7.58 -7.41 7.41
N ASN A 441 6.57 -6.63 7.04
CA ASN A 441 6.70 -5.26 6.55
C ASN A 441 6.41 -4.24 7.66
N ILE A 442 6.22 -4.70 8.90
CA ILE A 442 5.95 -3.86 10.07
C ILE A 442 7.05 -4.11 11.10
N MET A 443 7.69 -3.04 11.56
CA MET A 443 8.66 -3.10 12.64
C MET A 443 8.21 -2.17 13.78
N VAL A 444 8.57 -2.52 15.00
CA VAL A 444 8.33 -1.68 16.17
C VAL A 444 9.65 -1.06 16.60
N ARG A 445 9.67 0.27 16.75
CA ARG A 445 10.75 1.00 17.40
C ARG A 445 10.28 1.59 18.71
N PHE A 446 11.24 1.90 19.58
CA PHE A 446 10.97 2.60 20.83
C PHE A 446 11.63 3.97 20.81
N TYR A 447 10.89 4.98 21.26
CA TYR A 447 11.38 6.35 21.40
C TYR A 447 10.99 6.92 22.76
N LYS A 448 11.80 7.86 23.26
CA LYS A 448 11.47 8.65 24.45
C LYS A 448 10.78 9.94 24.00
N PRO A 449 9.50 10.17 24.37
CA PRO A 449 8.85 11.44 24.08
C PRO A 449 9.59 12.58 24.77
N GLU A 450 9.79 13.71 24.08
CA GLU A 450 10.40 14.90 24.70
C GLU A 450 9.51 15.37 25.86
N LYS A 451 10.13 15.59 27.03
CA LYS A 451 9.41 16.17 28.18
C LYS A 451 8.98 17.58 27.81
N LEU A 452 7.67 17.82 27.88
CA LEU A 452 7.05 19.14 27.79
C LEU A 452 7.73 20.09 28.79
N ASP A 453 8.54 21.03 28.30
CA ASP A 453 9.13 22.08 29.12
C ASP A 453 8.03 23.10 29.44
N VAL A 454 7.29 22.85 30.52
CA VAL A 454 6.21 23.75 30.99
C VAL A 454 6.80 25.01 31.66
N SER A 455 8.12 25.22 31.60
CA SER A 455 8.74 26.43 32.12
C SER A 455 8.61 27.61 31.16
N MET A 456 7.46 28.26 31.19
CA MET A 456 7.34 29.65 30.72
C MET A 456 7.87 30.68 31.74
N PHE A 457 8.45 30.27 32.88
CA PHE A 457 8.83 31.20 33.96
C PHE A 457 10.14 30.92 34.72
N THR A 458 10.97 29.94 34.36
CA THR A 458 12.32 29.81 34.93
C THR A 458 13.42 30.00 33.91
N ARG A 459 14.38 30.80 34.34
CA ARG A 459 15.54 31.35 33.65
C ARG A 459 16.32 30.28 32.88
N LYS A 460 16.59 30.62 31.62
CA LYS A 460 17.45 29.97 30.64
C LYS A 460 18.77 29.50 31.27
N GLU A 461 18.88 28.21 31.56
CA GLU A 461 20.18 27.56 31.73
C GLU A 461 20.73 27.22 30.33
N GLU A 462 22.02 27.45 30.16
CA GLU A 462 22.75 27.25 28.91
C GLU A 462 22.74 25.78 28.49
N ARG A 463 21.84 25.42 27.56
CA ARG A 463 21.91 24.15 26.81
C ARG A 463 23.15 24.17 25.91
N THR A 464 24.28 23.70 26.43
CA THR A 464 25.56 23.53 25.70
C THR A 464 25.70 22.15 25.05
N THR A 465 24.64 21.35 24.97
CA THR A 465 24.61 20.11 24.19
C THR A 465 23.51 20.18 23.14
N GLY A 466 23.92 20.32 21.87
CA GLY A 466 23.02 20.25 20.72
C GLY A 466 22.40 18.85 20.55
N PRO A 467 21.42 18.69 19.64
CA PRO A 467 20.73 17.42 19.42
C PRO A 467 21.67 16.43 18.71
N LYS A 468 22.41 15.63 19.48
CA LYS A 468 23.30 14.58 18.94
C LYS A 468 22.92 13.13 19.29
N GLU A 469 21.90 12.86 20.09
CA GLU A 469 21.72 11.51 20.67
C GLU A 469 20.28 10.97 20.64
N SER A 470 19.65 10.90 19.46
CA SER A 470 18.44 10.06 19.28
C SER A 470 18.70 8.78 18.48
N LEU A 471 19.91 8.62 17.92
CA LEU A 471 20.36 7.42 17.21
C LEU A 471 20.68 6.25 18.15
N ASP A 472 21.34 6.52 19.29
CA ASP A 472 21.78 5.46 20.22
C ASP A 472 20.63 4.85 21.04
N VAL A 473 19.62 5.66 21.31
CA VAL A 473 18.53 5.33 22.24
C VAL A 473 17.68 4.14 21.74
N THR A 474 17.48 4.02 20.43
CA THR A 474 16.71 2.88 19.87
C THR A 474 17.58 1.62 19.78
N GLU A 475 18.84 1.70 19.32
CA GLU A 475 19.72 0.52 19.28
C GLU A 475 19.99 -0.05 20.68
N GLU A 476 20.12 0.80 21.71
CA GLU A 476 20.25 0.33 23.10
C GLU A 476 19.07 -0.57 23.52
N VAL A 477 17.85 -0.16 23.20
CA VAL A 477 16.64 -0.96 23.48
C VAL A 477 16.63 -2.25 22.64
N LEU A 478 17.05 -2.18 21.38
CA LEU A 478 17.14 -3.34 20.49
C LEU A 478 18.17 -4.36 20.98
N GLU A 479 19.34 -3.93 21.44
CA GLU A 479 20.40 -4.79 21.96
C GLU A 479 19.97 -5.55 23.22
N ARG A 480 19.11 -4.94 24.06
CA ARG A 480 18.55 -5.59 25.24
C ARG A 480 17.49 -6.64 24.90
N LEU A 481 16.67 -6.41 23.87
CA LEU A 481 15.58 -7.31 23.48
C LEU A 481 16.01 -8.44 22.54
N ARG A 482 16.97 -8.21 21.63
CA ARG A 482 17.46 -9.19 20.64
C ARG A 482 17.87 -10.55 21.25
N PRO A 483 18.57 -10.62 22.40
CA PRO A 483 18.94 -11.89 23.04
C PRO A 483 17.74 -12.71 23.56
N HIS A 484 16.63 -12.04 23.86
CA HIS A 484 15.46 -12.63 24.50
C HIS A 484 14.34 -13.00 23.51
N LYS A 485 14.58 -12.92 22.19
CA LYS A 485 13.60 -13.26 21.14
C LYS A 485 12.98 -14.66 21.23
N LYS A 486 13.62 -15.60 21.92
CA LYS A 486 13.14 -16.98 22.09
C LYS A 486 12.71 -17.30 23.52
N ASP A 487 12.73 -16.32 24.42
CA ASP A 487 12.37 -16.46 25.82
C ASP A 487 11.26 -15.46 26.18
N PRO A 488 9.98 -15.88 26.04
CA PRO A 488 8.83 -14.99 26.24
C PRO A 488 8.76 -14.38 27.64
N VAL A 489 9.32 -15.03 28.66
CA VAL A 489 9.26 -14.55 30.04
C VAL A 489 10.22 -13.38 30.21
N LYS A 490 11.48 -13.57 29.81
CA LYS A 490 12.48 -12.48 29.87
C LYS A 490 12.12 -11.34 28.93
N TRP A 491 11.61 -11.66 27.73
CA TRP A 491 11.10 -10.68 26.78
C TRP A 491 10.10 -9.71 27.44
N LYS A 492 9.06 -10.24 28.10
CA LYS A 492 8.03 -9.43 28.77
C LYS A 492 8.58 -8.62 29.94
N SER A 493 9.52 -9.18 30.71
CA SER A 493 10.19 -8.46 31.80
C SER A 493 11.00 -7.28 31.28
N THR A 494 11.78 -7.47 30.22
CA THR A 494 12.57 -6.38 29.62
C THR A 494 11.66 -5.31 29.02
N LEU A 495 10.51 -5.68 28.43
CA LEU A 495 9.52 -4.70 27.97
C LEU A 495 8.92 -3.89 29.13
N GLN A 496 8.75 -4.47 30.32
CA GLN A 496 8.33 -3.72 31.50
C GLN A 496 9.39 -2.71 31.93
N ASP A 497 10.67 -3.10 31.95
CA ASP A 497 11.79 -2.20 32.25
C ASP A 497 11.82 -1.01 31.27
N ILE A 498 11.60 -1.29 29.97
CA ILE A 498 11.53 -0.27 28.92
C ILE A 498 10.34 0.70 29.16
N ASP A 499 9.17 0.23 29.58
CA ASP A 499 8.04 1.11 29.92
C ASP A 499 8.33 1.96 31.17
N HIS A 500 8.99 1.38 32.19
CA HIS A 500 9.42 2.11 33.38
C HIS A 500 10.44 3.23 33.06
N GLU A 501 11.27 3.04 32.04
CA GLU A 501 12.17 4.07 31.53
C GLU A 501 11.47 5.18 30.69
N GLY A 502 10.16 5.03 30.45
CA GLY A 502 9.33 6.02 29.77
C GLY A 502 9.36 5.94 28.24
N TYR A 503 9.81 4.81 27.67
CA TYR A 503 9.75 4.60 26.23
C TYR A 503 8.32 4.35 25.75
N ARG A 504 8.04 4.76 24.51
CA ARG A 504 6.79 4.44 23.81
C ARG A 504 7.07 3.75 22.49
N PRO A 505 6.22 2.78 22.09
CA PRO A 505 6.35 2.12 20.81
C PRO A 505 5.94 3.05 19.68
N GLN A 506 6.52 2.84 18.51
CA GLN A 506 6.12 3.48 17.27
C GLN A 506 6.30 2.48 16.14
N LEU A 507 5.34 2.44 15.22
CA LEU A 507 5.38 1.53 14.09
C LEU A 507 6.20 2.12 12.95
N ILE A 508 7.02 1.28 12.35
CA ILE A 508 7.75 1.53 11.12
C ILE A 508 7.16 0.63 10.05
N PHE A 509 6.72 1.21 8.95
CA PHE A 509 6.31 0.46 7.76
C PHE A 509 7.42 0.49 6.72
N ILE A 510 7.75 -0.67 6.16
CA ILE A 510 8.75 -0.86 5.10
C ILE A 510 8.12 -1.55 3.89
N ASP A 511 8.83 -1.60 2.76
CA ASP A 511 8.37 -2.22 1.50
C ASP A 511 7.06 -1.65 0.95
N THR A 512 7.03 -0.34 0.71
CA THR A 512 5.87 0.37 0.14
C THR A 512 5.74 0.20 -1.38
N GLY A 513 6.29 -0.89 -1.93
CA GLY A 513 6.32 -1.17 -3.36
C GLY A 513 4.94 -1.45 -3.97
N LEU A 514 3.96 -1.79 -3.13
CA LEU A 514 2.55 -1.93 -3.51
C LEU A 514 1.67 -1.00 -2.68
N VAL A 515 0.94 -0.16 -3.39
CA VAL A 515 -0.11 0.66 -2.80
C VAL A 515 -1.45 0.22 -3.39
N THR A 516 -2.53 0.67 -2.80
CA THR A 516 -3.84 0.65 -3.42
C THR A 516 -4.48 2.01 -3.18
N GLU A 517 -5.00 2.59 -4.24
CA GLU A 517 -5.75 3.83 -4.19
C GLU A 517 -7.10 3.61 -4.90
N LEU A 518 -8.18 4.12 -4.29
CA LEU A 518 -9.48 4.10 -4.93
C LEU A 518 -9.65 5.38 -5.74
N ASN A 519 -9.94 5.27 -7.05
CA ASN A 519 -10.32 6.44 -7.86
C ASN A 519 -11.58 7.13 -7.28
N ALA A 520 -11.92 8.33 -7.78
CA ALA A 520 -13.00 9.13 -7.20
C ALA A 520 -14.37 8.40 -7.18
N LYS A 521 -14.67 7.61 -8.22
CA LYS A 521 -15.91 6.84 -8.33
C LYS A 521 -15.92 5.67 -7.34
N ASN A 522 -14.84 4.90 -7.28
CA ASN A 522 -14.71 3.73 -6.42
C ASN A 522 -14.64 4.13 -4.94
N ARG A 523 -14.00 5.25 -4.64
CA ARG A 523 -14.01 5.84 -3.30
C ARG A 523 -15.41 6.26 -2.86
N ALA A 524 -16.19 6.90 -3.73
CA ALA A 524 -17.59 7.22 -3.44
C ALA A 524 -18.40 5.93 -3.22
N ASN A 525 -18.19 4.92 -4.06
CA ASN A 525 -18.86 3.62 -3.94
C ASN A 525 -18.54 2.93 -2.61
N PHE A 526 -17.26 2.94 -2.23
CA PHE A 526 -16.77 2.39 -0.97
C PHE A 526 -17.39 3.12 0.23
N LEU A 527 -17.41 4.45 0.22
CA LEU A 527 -17.97 5.24 1.30
C LEU A 527 -19.49 5.03 1.46
N ASP A 528 -20.23 4.91 0.36
CA ASP A 528 -21.67 4.59 0.40
C ASP A 528 -21.94 3.20 1.00
N LEU A 529 -21.15 2.19 0.59
CA LEU A 529 -21.25 0.84 1.12
C LEU A 529 -20.89 0.81 2.60
N PHE A 530 -19.78 1.44 2.98
CA PHE A 530 -19.33 1.54 4.36
C PHE A 530 -20.37 2.25 5.23
N LYS A 531 -20.98 3.33 4.72
CA LYS A 531 -22.08 4.04 5.38
C LYS A 531 -23.29 3.12 5.59
N ALA A 532 -23.72 2.38 4.57
CA ALA A 532 -24.86 1.46 4.70
C ALA A 532 -24.60 0.38 5.77
N VAL A 533 -23.39 -0.18 5.82
CA VAL A 533 -22.99 -1.15 6.85
C VAL A 533 -22.97 -0.51 8.23
N ALA A 534 -22.41 0.70 8.38
CA ALA A 534 -22.35 1.43 9.64
C ALA A 534 -23.74 1.83 10.18
N GLU A 535 -24.71 2.08 9.28
CA GLU A 535 -26.12 2.33 9.62
C GLU A 535 -26.90 1.04 9.95
N PHE A 536 -26.23 -0.11 9.88
CA PHE A 536 -26.82 -1.45 10.01
C PHE A 536 -27.92 -1.74 8.96
N ASP A 537 -27.78 -1.16 7.76
CA ASP A 537 -28.63 -1.39 6.60
C ASP A 537 -27.94 -2.35 5.62
N GLY A 538 -27.98 -3.65 5.95
CA GLY A 538 -27.38 -4.70 5.14
C GLY A 538 -28.10 -4.94 3.80
N TYR A 539 -29.38 -4.62 3.71
CA TYR A 539 -30.15 -4.73 2.48
C TYR A 539 -29.65 -3.72 1.45
N LYS A 540 -29.52 -2.45 1.86
CA LYS A 540 -28.91 -1.41 1.02
C LYS A 540 -27.46 -1.77 0.68
N ALA A 541 -26.67 -2.23 1.64
CA ALA A 541 -25.30 -2.68 1.38
C ALA A 541 -25.24 -3.78 0.31
N GLY A 542 -26.12 -4.79 0.39
CA GLY A 542 -26.19 -5.86 -0.60
C GLY A 542 -26.62 -5.38 -1.99
N HIS A 543 -27.61 -4.49 -2.08
CA HIS A 543 -28.02 -3.87 -3.34
C HIS A 543 -26.90 -3.05 -3.98
N LEU A 544 -26.19 -2.24 -3.19
CA LEU A 544 -25.04 -1.46 -3.66
C LEU A 544 -23.93 -2.37 -4.20
N MET A 545 -23.67 -3.51 -3.56
CA MET A 545 -22.68 -4.49 -4.03
C MET A 545 -23.10 -5.15 -5.36
N VAL A 546 -24.38 -5.46 -5.54
CA VAL A 546 -24.89 -6.07 -6.79
C VAL A 546 -24.90 -5.06 -7.94
N GLU A 547 -25.43 -3.85 -7.70
CA GLU A 547 -25.57 -2.80 -8.72
C GLU A 547 -24.21 -2.32 -9.24
N ARG A 548 -23.20 -2.26 -8.36
CA ARG A 548 -21.91 -1.64 -8.65
C ARG A 548 -20.79 -2.66 -8.92
N CYS A 549 -21.11 -3.96 -8.98
CA CYS A 549 -20.14 -4.99 -9.34
C CYS A 549 -19.75 -4.89 -10.82
N ARG A 550 -18.62 -5.52 -11.23
CA ARG A 550 -18.12 -5.45 -12.61
C ARG A 550 -19.13 -5.99 -13.65
N GLN A 551 -19.93 -6.98 -13.27
CA GLN A 551 -20.89 -7.65 -14.16
C GLN A 551 -22.22 -7.90 -13.43
N PRO A 552 -23.07 -6.86 -13.27
CA PRO A 552 -24.35 -7.00 -12.56
C PRO A 552 -25.28 -8.04 -13.19
N ASP A 553 -25.24 -8.18 -14.51
CA ASP A 553 -26.08 -9.12 -15.25
C ASP A 553 -25.69 -10.60 -15.03
N ALA A 554 -24.48 -10.87 -14.54
CA ALA A 554 -24.00 -12.22 -14.25
C ALA A 554 -24.31 -12.68 -12.82
N VAL A 555 -24.86 -11.79 -11.98
CA VAL A 555 -25.19 -12.07 -10.59
C VAL A 555 -26.37 -13.04 -10.50
N LEU A 556 -26.20 -14.09 -9.72
CA LEU A 556 -27.25 -15.07 -9.43
C LEU A 556 -28.06 -14.60 -8.21
N ASP A 557 -29.38 -14.49 -8.38
CA ASP A 557 -30.33 -14.18 -7.30
C ASP A 557 -29.93 -12.95 -6.45
N GLY A 558 -29.67 -11.80 -7.09
CA GLY A 558 -29.20 -10.57 -6.40
C GLY A 558 -30.09 -10.10 -5.23
N GLU A 559 -31.40 -10.30 -5.30
CA GLU A 559 -32.31 -10.00 -4.19
C GLU A 559 -32.11 -10.93 -2.98
N VAL A 560 -31.84 -12.21 -3.23
CA VAL A 560 -31.52 -13.17 -2.16
C VAL A 560 -30.20 -12.80 -1.51
N PHE A 561 -29.21 -12.38 -2.31
CA PHE A 561 -27.95 -11.85 -1.80
C PHE A 561 -28.17 -10.65 -0.87
N ALA A 562 -28.98 -9.65 -1.28
CA ALA A 562 -29.28 -8.48 -0.47
C ALA A 562 -30.01 -8.83 0.84
N LEU A 563 -30.96 -9.76 0.81
CA LEU A 563 -31.65 -10.26 2.00
C LEU A 563 -30.71 -11.00 2.96
N ARG A 564 -29.77 -11.80 2.44
CA ARG A 564 -28.76 -12.47 3.27
C ARG A 564 -27.79 -11.48 3.89
N MET A 565 -27.38 -10.44 3.16
CA MET A 565 -26.59 -9.34 3.70
C MET A 565 -27.32 -8.59 4.82
N GLN A 566 -28.64 -8.37 4.69
CA GLN A 566 -29.45 -7.81 5.77
C GLN A 566 -29.43 -8.69 7.02
N HIS A 567 -29.61 -10.01 6.86
CA HIS A 567 -29.57 -10.96 7.98
C HIS A 567 -28.21 -10.96 8.68
N LEU A 568 -27.12 -10.95 7.91
CA LEU A 568 -25.75 -10.85 8.41
C LEU A 568 -25.59 -9.58 9.27
N VAL A 569 -25.89 -8.41 8.71
CA VAL A 569 -25.69 -7.10 9.37
C VAL A 569 -26.58 -6.95 10.62
N LEU A 570 -27.82 -7.47 10.60
CA LEU A 570 -28.66 -7.52 11.81
C LEU A 570 -28.08 -8.46 12.88
N GLY A 571 -27.48 -9.58 12.47
CA GLY A 571 -26.72 -10.46 13.35
C GLY A 571 -25.59 -9.70 14.05
N VAL A 572 -24.84 -8.89 13.30
CA VAL A 572 -23.80 -8.00 13.84
C VAL A 572 -24.39 -7.02 14.84
N LYS A 573 -25.45 -6.29 14.46
CA LYS A 573 -26.14 -5.31 15.33
C LYS A 573 -26.48 -5.89 16.70
N SER A 574 -27.09 -7.08 16.73
CA SER A 574 -27.49 -7.73 17.98
C SER A 574 -26.30 -8.05 18.90
N ARG A 575 -25.13 -8.38 18.31
CA ARG A 575 -23.89 -8.73 19.02
C ARG A 575 -23.06 -7.50 19.40
N THR A 576 -23.10 -6.43 18.59
CA THR A 576 -22.41 -5.15 18.90
C THR A 576 -23.00 -4.51 20.15
N PHE A 577 -24.33 -4.55 20.30
CA PHE A 577 -25.00 -4.06 21.50
C PHE A 577 -24.93 -5.05 22.67
N ALA A 578 -24.82 -6.34 22.41
CA ALA A 578 -24.64 -7.39 23.42
C ALA A 578 -23.15 -7.74 23.65
N LEU A 579 -22.41 -6.83 24.30
CA LEU A 579 -21.17 -7.10 25.08
C LEU A 579 -20.08 -8.07 24.52
N GLY A 580 -20.01 -8.36 23.21
CA GLY A 580 -19.09 -9.38 22.68
C GLY A 580 -18.20 -8.93 21.52
N ASN A 581 -16.93 -9.37 21.55
CA ASN A 581 -15.93 -9.20 20.49
C ASN A 581 -16.42 -9.76 19.15
N ILE A 582 -16.95 -8.93 18.27
CA ILE A 582 -17.29 -9.33 16.91
C ILE A 582 -16.01 -9.49 16.10
N LYS A 583 -15.69 -10.70 15.63
CA LYS A 583 -14.64 -10.93 14.62
C LYS A 583 -15.15 -10.44 13.27
N ILE A 584 -14.61 -9.33 12.78
CA ILE A 584 -14.95 -8.81 11.44
C ILE A 584 -14.47 -9.79 10.38
N GLY A 585 -13.36 -10.50 10.63
CA GLY A 585 -12.92 -11.63 9.81
C GLY A 585 -14.00 -12.67 9.54
N ASP A 586 -14.79 -13.05 10.55
CA ASP A 586 -15.87 -14.04 10.37
C ASP A 586 -16.98 -13.47 9.47
N ILE A 587 -17.31 -12.19 9.65
CA ILE A 587 -18.33 -11.47 8.85
C ILE A 587 -17.86 -11.37 7.40
N LEU A 588 -16.65 -10.89 7.18
CA LEU A 588 -16.08 -10.71 5.85
C LEU A 588 -15.92 -12.06 5.14
N ASN A 589 -15.52 -13.13 5.83
CA ASN A 589 -15.50 -14.47 5.23
C ASN A 589 -16.89 -14.95 4.81
N GLU A 590 -17.93 -14.67 5.60
CA GLU A 590 -19.32 -14.97 5.22
C GLU A 590 -19.76 -14.15 4.00
N VAL A 591 -19.39 -12.86 3.95
CA VAL A 591 -19.61 -11.98 2.80
C VAL A 591 -18.91 -12.53 1.55
N LEU A 592 -17.62 -12.86 1.62
CA LEU A 592 -16.85 -13.41 0.50
C LEU A 592 -17.41 -14.75 0.02
N SER A 593 -17.89 -15.59 0.94
CA SER A 593 -18.59 -16.84 0.59
C SER A 593 -19.91 -16.58 -0.15
N MET A 594 -20.67 -15.56 0.27
CA MET A 594 -21.89 -15.14 -0.42
C MET A 594 -21.61 -14.56 -1.79
N VAL A 595 -20.57 -13.72 -1.91
CA VAL A 595 -20.07 -13.13 -3.15
C VAL A 595 -19.73 -14.23 -4.16
N ARG A 596 -19.00 -15.26 -3.72
CA ARG A 596 -18.69 -16.44 -4.54
C ARG A 596 -19.92 -17.26 -4.93
N THR A 597 -20.87 -17.44 -4.00
CA THR A 597 -22.08 -18.26 -4.26
C THR A 597 -23.06 -17.59 -5.23
N HIS A 598 -23.18 -16.26 -5.15
CA HIS A 598 -24.10 -15.46 -5.96
C HIS A 598 -23.41 -14.81 -7.16
N HIS A 599 -22.13 -15.10 -7.40
CA HIS A 599 -21.34 -14.58 -8.51
C HIS A 599 -21.27 -13.04 -8.53
N VAL A 600 -21.25 -12.40 -7.35
CA VAL A 600 -21.08 -10.94 -7.24
C VAL A 600 -19.61 -10.61 -7.52
N ARG A 601 -19.31 -9.94 -8.62
CA ARG A 601 -17.92 -9.68 -9.01
C ARG A 601 -17.39 -8.35 -8.46
N LEU A 602 -16.71 -8.42 -7.33
CA LEU A 602 -16.07 -7.24 -6.72
C LEU A 602 -14.94 -6.70 -7.61
N GLU A 603 -14.69 -5.40 -7.49
CA GLU A 603 -13.57 -4.73 -8.14
C GLU A 603 -12.25 -5.07 -7.43
N GLY A 604 -11.17 -5.28 -8.19
CA GLY A 604 -9.90 -5.76 -7.62
C GLY A 604 -9.32 -4.84 -6.54
N ASP A 605 -9.38 -3.52 -6.74
CA ASP A 605 -8.90 -2.56 -5.75
C ASP A 605 -9.70 -2.65 -4.45
N PHE A 606 -11.02 -2.84 -4.55
CA PHE A 606 -11.89 -3.04 -3.38
C PHE A 606 -11.54 -4.34 -2.64
N VAL A 607 -11.26 -5.43 -3.36
CA VAL A 607 -10.84 -6.70 -2.75
C VAL A 607 -9.52 -6.53 -1.99
N ASN A 608 -8.56 -5.81 -2.56
CA ASN A 608 -7.29 -5.52 -1.88
C ASN A 608 -7.50 -4.72 -0.60
N VAL A 609 -8.37 -3.70 -0.60
CA VAL A 609 -8.71 -2.95 0.63
C VAL A 609 -9.34 -3.85 1.69
N VAL A 610 -10.32 -4.69 1.32
CA VAL A 610 -10.98 -5.63 2.25
C VAL A 610 -9.97 -6.63 2.82
N LEU A 611 -9.07 -7.13 1.99
CA LEU A 611 -8.01 -8.02 2.42
C LEU A 611 -7.04 -7.35 3.39
N SER A 612 -6.63 -6.11 3.13
CA SER A 612 -5.75 -5.37 4.04
C SER A 612 -6.42 -5.15 5.40
N ILE A 613 -7.75 -4.89 5.42
CA ILE A 613 -8.54 -4.81 6.65
C ILE A 613 -8.50 -6.14 7.41
N LEU A 614 -8.72 -7.27 6.71
CA LEU A 614 -8.68 -8.62 7.29
C LEU A 614 -7.32 -8.96 7.91
N LEU A 615 -6.25 -8.72 7.17
CA LEU A 615 -4.89 -9.01 7.62
C LEU A 615 -4.56 -8.17 8.86
N LEU A 616 -4.86 -6.88 8.84
CA LEU A 616 -4.59 -6.04 9.99
C LEU A 616 -5.43 -6.41 11.21
N GLU A 617 -6.72 -6.71 11.04
CA GLU A 617 -7.54 -7.18 12.16
C GLU A 617 -6.96 -8.48 12.74
N GLY A 618 -6.50 -9.40 11.88
CA GLY A 618 -5.83 -10.62 12.30
C GLY A 618 -4.58 -10.35 13.14
N ILE A 619 -3.71 -9.43 12.68
CA ILE A 619 -2.51 -9.00 13.42
C ILE A 619 -2.90 -8.34 14.74
N GLY A 620 -3.81 -7.37 14.68
CA GLY A 620 -4.29 -6.59 15.81
C GLY A 620 -4.95 -7.45 16.88
N ARG A 621 -5.69 -8.50 16.51
CA ARG A 621 -6.31 -9.45 17.47
C ARG A 621 -5.37 -10.49 18.02
N THR A 622 -4.34 -10.84 17.27
CA THR A 622 -3.25 -11.68 17.78
C THR A 622 -2.50 -10.95 18.89
N LEU A 623 -2.38 -9.63 18.77
CA LEU A 623 -1.90 -8.77 19.85
C LEU A 623 -2.98 -8.57 20.92
N GLU A 624 -4.11 -7.94 20.61
CA GLU A 624 -5.17 -7.65 21.56
C GLU A 624 -6.46 -8.39 21.21
N PRO A 625 -6.81 -9.50 21.90
CA PRO A 625 -7.99 -10.31 21.57
C PRO A 625 -9.33 -9.57 21.60
N ASN A 626 -9.38 -8.42 22.30
CA ASN A 626 -10.55 -7.57 22.47
C ASN A 626 -10.55 -6.34 21.54
N LEU A 627 -9.63 -6.28 20.56
CA LEU A 627 -9.55 -5.16 19.62
C LEU A 627 -10.84 -5.03 18.79
N ASP A 628 -11.42 -3.83 18.82
CA ASP A 628 -12.63 -3.48 18.06
C ASP A 628 -12.31 -2.42 17.00
N LEU A 629 -12.22 -2.87 15.74
CA LEU A 629 -11.94 -2.01 14.60
C LEU A 629 -13.07 -0.99 14.34
N PHE A 630 -14.33 -1.33 14.63
CA PHE A 630 -15.43 -0.38 14.48
C PHE A 630 -15.32 0.75 15.49
N ALA A 631 -14.96 0.44 16.74
CA ALA A 631 -14.72 1.46 17.76
C ALA A 631 -13.56 2.39 17.36
N GLY A 632 -12.46 1.83 16.85
CA GLY A 632 -11.30 2.59 16.37
C GLY A 632 -11.61 3.48 15.15
N ALA A 633 -12.58 3.10 14.31
CA ALA A 633 -12.98 3.90 13.15
C ALA A 633 -13.82 5.14 13.50
N LEU A 634 -14.49 5.17 14.66
CA LEU A 634 -15.41 6.26 15.03
C LEU A 634 -14.77 7.65 15.03
N PRO A 635 -13.58 7.90 15.62
CA PRO A 635 -12.96 9.22 15.62
C PRO A 635 -12.60 9.71 14.21
N ILE A 636 -12.18 8.80 13.33
CA ILE A 636 -11.82 9.11 11.94
C ILE A 636 -13.08 9.42 11.13
N LEU A 637 -14.15 8.66 11.31
CA LEU A 637 -15.45 8.94 10.71
C LEU A 637 -16.01 10.30 11.17
N ARG A 638 -15.77 10.69 12.43
CA ARG A 638 -16.11 12.03 12.94
C ARG A 638 -15.34 13.11 12.18
N GLN A 639 -14.05 12.92 11.95
CA GLN A 639 -13.24 13.87 11.19
C GLN A 639 -13.73 13.99 9.72
N LEU A 640 -14.02 12.87 9.08
CA LEU A 640 -14.50 12.85 7.68
C LEU A 640 -15.90 13.44 7.53
N SER A 641 -16.80 13.17 8.47
CA SER A 641 -18.14 13.76 8.48
C SER A 641 -18.12 15.26 8.77
N ALA A 642 -17.23 15.72 9.65
CA ALA A 642 -17.02 17.15 9.90
C ALA A 642 -16.46 17.87 8.66
N GLN A 643 -15.53 17.24 7.94
CA GLN A 643 -15.00 17.77 6.67
C GLN A 643 -16.06 17.75 5.54
N SER A 644 -16.93 16.74 5.54
CA SER A 644 -18.01 16.56 4.57
C SER A 644 -19.32 17.28 4.96
N GLY A 645 -19.31 18.06 6.04
CA GLY A 645 -20.51 18.62 6.70
C GLY A 645 -21.42 19.48 5.82
N SER A 646 -20.99 19.91 4.64
CA SER A 646 -21.85 20.61 3.67
C SER A 646 -22.77 19.68 2.86
N SER A 647 -22.46 18.39 2.69
CA SER A 647 -23.30 17.47 1.90
C SER A 647 -24.30 16.68 2.76
N MET A 648 -23.91 16.34 4.00
CA MET A 648 -24.72 15.51 4.90
C MET A 648 -25.95 16.23 5.45
N ILE A 649 -25.88 17.54 5.70
CA ILE A 649 -27.01 18.35 6.17
C ILE A 649 -28.12 18.48 5.10
N ARG A 650 -27.79 18.31 3.82
CA ARG A 650 -28.79 18.33 2.73
C ARG A 650 -29.55 17.00 2.57
N GLY A 651 -29.05 15.90 3.13
CA GLY A 651 -29.60 14.55 2.92
C GLY A 651 -30.59 14.05 3.98
N GLY A 652 -30.74 14.72 5.12
CA GLY A 652 -31.75 14.36 6.14
C GLY A 652 -31.46 13.13 7.01
N ASP A 653 -30.24 12.58 7.00
CA ASP A 653 -29.88 11.38 7.78
C ASP A 653 -29.53 11.71 9.25
N PHE A 654 -30.56 11.77 10.11
CA PHE A 654 -30.41 11.89 11.58
C PHE A 654 -30.14 10.55 12.30
N SER A 655 -30.10 9.42 11.58
CA SER A 655 -29.90 8.08 12.13
C SER A 655 -28.47 7.88 12.64
N MET A 656 -27.47 8.29 11.84
CA MET A 656 -26.05 8.23 12.21
C MET A 656 -25.73 9.07 13.44
N LEU A 657 -26.35 10.24 13.58
CA LEU A 657 -26.16 11.10 14.76
C LEU A 657 -26.62 10.39 16.05
N LYS A 658 -27.69 9.60 16.02
CA LYS A 658 -28.20 8.86 17.20
C LYS A 658 -27.32 7.67 17.56
N VAL A 659 -26.86 6.91 16.57
CA VAL A 659 -25.90 5.81 16.77
C VAL A 659 -24.58 6.38 17.29
N TRP A 660 -24.12 7.49 16.72
CA TRP A 660 -22.94 8.23 17.15
C TRP A 660 -23.04 8.71 18.60
N VAL A 661 -24.13 9.37 19.00
CA VAL A 661 -24.35 9.80 20.40
C VAL A 661 -24.38 8.60 21.35
N GLY A 662 -24.98 7.47 20.94
CA GLY A 662 -25.03 6.25 21.76
C GLY A 662 -23.66 5.59 21.95
N LEU A 663 -22.84 5.52 20.90
CA LEU A 663 -21.49 4.96 20.95
C LEU A 663 -20.51 5.89 21.69
N GLU A 664 -20.62 7.21 21.50
CA GLU A 664 -19.78 8.20 22.19
C GLU A 664 -20.10 8.23 23.69
N ALA A 665 -21.38 8.16 24.07
CA ALA A 665 -21.78 8.04 25.48
C ALA A 665 -21.18 6.78 26.12
N ARG A 666 -21.14 5.65 25.40
CA ARG A 666 -20.50 4.42 25.87
C ARG A 666 -18.98 4.54 25.99
N SER A 667 -18.31 5.08 24.96
CA SER A 667 -16.87 5.30 24.98
C SER A 667 -16.47 6.24 26.11
N PHE A 668 -17.23 7.29 26.35
CA PHE A 668 -16.99 8.23 27.44
C PHE A 668 -17.17 7.57 28.81
N LEU A 669 -18.19 6.71 28.97
CA LEU A 669 -18.39 5.93 30.20
C LEU A 669 -17.25 4.92 30.44
N GLN A 670 -16.79 4.21 29.42
CA GLN A 670 -15.67 3.26 29.55
C GLN A 670 -14.34 3.98 29.79
N ALA A 671 -14.04 5.04 29.05
CA ALA A 671 -12.84 5.84 29.21
C ALA A 671 -12.79 6.51 30.60
N SER A 672 -13.92 6.95 31.15
CA SER A 672 -13.97 7.50 32.50
C SER A 672 -13.60 6.45 33.56
N ILE A 673 -14.02 5.20 33.38
CA ILE A 673 -13.69 4.11 34.31
C ILE A 673 -12.21 3.72 34.21
N GLU A 674 -11.68 3.55 32.99
CA GLU A 674 -10.28 3.17 32.76
C GLU A 674 -9.32 4.32 33.14
N THR A 675 -9.70 5.59 32.89
CA THR A 675 -8.93 6.78 33.30
C THR A 675 -8.93 6.94 34.81
N VAL A 676 -10.06 6.70 35.48
CA VAL A 676 -10.12 6.70 36.95
C VAL A 676 -9.27 5.57 37.51
N GLU A 677 -9.33 4.36 36.95
CA GLU A 677 -8.48 3.23 37.35
C GLU A 677 -6.98 3.53 37.12
N ARG A 678 -6.63 4.21 36.01
CA ARG A 678 -5.26 4.61 35.69
C ARG A 678 -4.77 5.72 36.61
N CYS A 679 -5.60 6.70 36.95
CA CYS A 679 -5.29 7.75 37.91
C CYS A 679 -5.19 7.22 39.36
N VAL A 680 -5.94 6.16 39.70
CA VAL A 680 -5.81 5.43 40.97
C VAL A 680 -4.53 4.59 41.00
N LYS A 681 -4.19 3.88 39.92
CA LYS A 681 -2.93 3.11 39.79
C LYS A 681 -1.68 3.99 39.74
N SER A 682 -1.81 5.23 39.25
CA SER A 682 -0.70 6.20 39.13
C SER A 682 -0.57 7.11 40.36
N ASP A 683 -1.28 6.82 41.46
CA ASP A 683 -1.27 7.58 42.73
C ASP A 683 -1.65 9.07 42.58
N GLN A 684 -2.35 9.44 41.50
CA GLN A 684 -2.73 10.83 41.20
C GLN A 684 -4.05 11.25 41.85
N LEU A 685 -4.90 10.31 42.28
CA LEU A 685 -6.19 10.61 42.93
C LEU A 685 -6.22 10.36 44.44
N SER A 686 -5.37 9.48 44.97
CA SER A 686 -5.21 9.29 46.43
C SER A 686 -3.76 8.93 46.75
N PRO A 687 -2.86 9.90 46.93
CA PRO A 687 -1.52 9.58 47.44
C PRO A 687 -1.66 8.91 48.80
N ASN A 688 -1.10 7.72 48.97
CA ASN A 688 -0.99 7.09 50.29
C ASN A 688 -0.15 8.02 51.19
N ILE A 689 -0.79 8.61 52.19
CA ILE A 689 -0.13 9.22 53.36
C ILE A 689 0.18 8.12 54.36
#